data_AF-A0A1M3KR32-F1
#
_entry.id   AF-A0A1M3KR32-F1
#
_cell.length_a   1.000
_cell.length_b   1.000
_cell.length_c   1.000
_cell.angle_alpha   90.00
_cell.angle_beta   90.00
_cell.angle_gamma   90.00
#
_symmetry.space_group_name_H-M   'P 1'
#
loop_
_entity.id
_entity.type
_entity.pdbx_description
1 polymer ?
#
loop_
_entity_poly.entity_id
_entity_poly.type
_entity_poly.pdbx_seq_one_letter_code
_entity_poly.pdbx_strand_id
1 'polypeptide(L)'
;MLRLAAIATALMLSVPAWAQELRGVALVIGESKYETLSELINPNQDARDIDDLLNDLGFEVERVLDADAEELREAIEEFIEDAEDADVALVYYSGHGIEVAGENYLVPVDATFDTPEAAGNALVPVAPMLEALAKVVPVTIALLDACRSDPFPVGTVIKLPDSDAPITITAIEPGLAPLRGPTPAARPDLPPESLGTVIGFAAEPGQPALDGPAGENSPYAAALLKHLSAGGFSFGDVMTMVTEEVYLKTRAQQLPWTNSSLRRVLTFAAPEQQDADTTAIEGERRKLLLTIAGTPDETRKYVEALAGQEDVPLDALYGMLNVLGVKPDTAGGDLEQQLKAGAERLKELIADKDDSVKADPELERLSKLAEQAESEGAIALALQYRDQASAHADDLLNEKLDEADKLRQDMIDIAQTYADNAATAVLNYDHIHAADLYGKAALAVMDWDKAKALDYTIKQGDALTDHGTLQIDNDALNQALAIYAKALEMAPRETAPRDWAKLQGRIGQTKQGLGARLGDVAIMQASIEAFDQALSVQTRETTPRDWAAGQNNLGNVLYSLGYRTGDQATLQRSIDAFDQALLVYTPEAEPIRWATVLSNRGAAKMALADAVYAATDMIQVEALKRGDPNAENLPEVIAARDQAVVILSEVVTSMDAALLVRSKADNPLDWSMMQHTRASVLADRGKLTNSPDDFALAIAAYRDVLSVYDKERTPVQWTTGATNLAGTLRQYAVLTKDLASLDEAADLLEQSIALTPRDLSPLDWALMYTKLGSVLSDRLAIDGSAATADASLAAYTTAEEVTTPEAEPADWERLQLYKVQVLFAIGVPSMDRARLQQAYDLATASKAKLEELNAPAAGFFDQMIPTLEEILAVLPE
;
A
#
# COMPACT_ATOMS: atom_id res chain seq x y z
N MET A 1 -39.69 -30.73 -23.23
CA MET A 1 -40.87 -31.04 -24.09
C MET A 1 -41.95 -31.69 -23.25
N LEU A 2 -43.13 -31.07 -23.23
CA LEU A 2 -44.44 -31.60 -22.82
C LEU A 2 -44.60 -32.20 -21.41
N ARG A 3 -45.08 -31.37 -20.48
CA ARG A 3 -46.23 -31.64 -19.57
C ARG A 3 -46.26 -30.58 -18.47
N LEU A 4 -46.92 -29.44 -18.72
CA LEU A 4 -47.46 -28.51 -17.70
C LEU A 4 -48.23 -27.34 -18.38
N ALA A 5 -48.99 -27.65 -19.44
CA ALA A 5 -49.67 -26.66 -20.28
C ALA A 5 -51.22 -26.80 -20.28
N ALA A 6 -51.84 -27.26 -19.19
CA ALA A 6 -53.30 -27.55 -19.22
C ALA A 6 -54.10 -27.29 -17.93
N ILE A 7 -53.59 -26.56 -16.93
CA ILE A 7 -54.38 -26.11 -15.77
C ILE A 7 -54.09 -24.62 -15.49
N ALA A 8 -54.20 -23.78 -16.52
CA ALA A 8 -54.04 -22.32 -16.40
C ALA A 8 -54.97 -21.53 -17.33
N THR A 9 -56.12 -22.10 -17.72
CA THR A 9 -57.03 -21.48 -18.70
C THR A 9 -58.50 -21.54 -18.29
N ALA A 10 -58.80 -21.57 -16.99
CA ALA A 10 -60.18 -21.57 -16.51
C ALA A 10 -60.32 -20.98 -15.10
N LEU A 11 -59.91 -19.73 -14.89
CA LEU A 11 -60.49 -18.82 -13.89
C LEU A 11 -59.97 -17.40 -14.18
N MET A 12 -60.89 -16.44 -14.23
CA MET A 12 -60.72 -15.02 -14.57
C MET A 12 -60.81 -14.65 -16.06
N LEU A 13 -61.96 -14.96 -16.68
CA LEU A 13 -62.64 -13.94 -17.49
C LEU A 13 -63.57 -13.16 -16.55
N SER A 14 -63.01 -12.44 -15.59
CA SER A 14 -63.65 -11.26 -15.04
C SER A 14 -63.47 -10.18 -16.09
N VAL A 15 -64.45 -10.07 -17.00
CA VAL A 15 -64.60 -8.87 -17.81
C VAL A 15 -64.58 -7.70 -16.81
N PRO A 16 -63.65 -6.73 -16.90
CA PRO A 16 -63.72 -5.57 -16.02
C PRO A 16 -65.12 -4.98 -16.22
N ALA A 17 -65.86 -4.83 -15.13
CA ALA A 17 -67.08 -4.03 -15.17
C ALA A 17 -66.67 -2.69 -15.78
N TRP A 18 -67.31 -2.29 -16.87
CA TRP A 18 -67.00 -1.02 -17.52
C TRP A 18 -67.28 0.06 -16.47
N ALA A 19 -66.22 0.67 -15.92
CA ALA A 19 -66.37 1.87 -15.13
C ALA A 19 -66.94 2.91 -16.09
N GLN A 20 -68.14 3.41 -15.77
CA GLN A 20 -68.71 4.52 -16.52
C GLN A 20 -67.89 5.76 -16.16
N GLU A 21 -67.22 6.36 -17.14
CA GLU A 21 -66.62 7.69 -16.97
C GLU A 21 -67.78 8.68 -16.73
N LEU A 22 -67.64 9.48 -15.67
CA LEU A 22 -68.64 10.45 -15.23
C LEU A 22 -68.14 11.86 -15.58
N ARG A 23 -69.02 12.74 -16.06
CA ARG A 23 -68.69 14.16 -16.26
C ARG A 23 -68.79 14.89 -14.92
N GLY A 24 -67.68 15.46 -14.45
CA GLY A 24 -67.61 16.23 -13.22
C GLY A 24 -67.52 17.73 -13.48
N VAL A 25 -68.26 18.53 -12.70
CA VAL A 25 -68.08 19.98 -12.59
C VAL A 25 -67.71 20.35 -11.16
N ALA A 26 -66.90 21.37 -10.96
CA ALA A 26 -66.51 21.81 -9.63
C ALA A 26 -66.52 23.34 -9.46
N LEU A 27 -66.96 23.79 -8.29
CA LEU A 27 -66.84 25.17 -7.82
C LEU A 27 -65.84 25.21 -6.68
N VAL A 28 -64.74 25.93 -6.86
CA VAL A 28 -63.61 26.00 -5.94
C VAL A 28 -63.47 27.41 -5.43
N ILE A 29 -63.74 27.61 -4.15
CA ILE A 29 -63.88 28.93 -3.52
C ILE A 29 -62.78 29.09 -2.47
N GLY A 30 -62.02 30.19 -2.56
CA GLY A 30 -60.99 30.55 -1.60
C GLY A 30 -61.18 31.97 -1.08
N GLU A 31 -61.40 32.13 0.22
CA GLU A 31 -61.65 33.43 0.84
C GLU A 31 -60.53 33.75 1.84
N SER A 32 -59.66 34.70 1.51
CA SER A 32 -58.49 35.06 2.35
C SER A 32 -58.56 36.51 2.84
N LYS A 33 -58.85 37.46 1.95
CA LYS A 33 -58.69 38.91 2.17
C LYS A 33 -59.91 39.57 2.81
N TYR A 34 -60.30 39.09 3.98
CA TYR A 34 -61.44 39.63 4.72
C TYR A 34 -61.27 41.11 5.08
N GLU A 35 -62.29 41.93 4.83
CA GLU A 35 -62.27 43.37 5.13
C GLU A 35 -62.40 43.66 6.62
N THR A 36 -63.22 42.88 7.33
CA THR A 36 -63.57 43.11 8.74
C THR A 36 -63.11 42.02 9.70
N LEU A 37 -62.85 40.81 9.19
CA LEU A 37 -62.34 39.67 9.96
C LEU A 37 -60.81 39.56 9.82
N SER A 38 -60.20 38.71 10.64
CA SER A 38 -58.78 38.39 10.47
C SER A 38 -58.55 37.67 9.14
N GLU A 39 -57.59 38.18 8.37
CA GLU A 39 -57.10 37.56 7.13
C GLU A 39 -56.60 36.13 7.41
N LEU A 40 -56.96 35.22 6.51
CA LEU A 40 -56.43 33.85 6.47
C LEU A 40 -55.37 33.78 5.37
N ILE A 41 -54.26 33.09 5.62
CA ILE A 41 -53.08 33.20 4.76
C ILE A 41 -53.18 32.24 3.57
N ASN A 42 -53.75 31.05 3.79
CA ASN A 42 -53.68 29.93 2.85
C ASN A 42 -54.93 29.65 1.99
N PRO A 43 -56.17 30.12 2.27
CA PRO A 43 -57.34 29.70 1.49
C PRO A 43 -57.27 29.95 -0.02
N ASN A 44 -56.71 31.08 -0.43
CA ASN A 44 -56.50 31.40 -1.84
C ASN A 44 -55.49 30.45 -2.51
N GLN A 45 -54.51 29.93 -1.76
CA GLN A 45 -53.55 28.97 -2.26
C GLN A 45 -54.18 27.58 -2.31
N ASP A 46 -54.90 27.17 -1.27
CA ASP A 46 -55.64 25.90 -1.23
C ASP A 46 -56.60 25.79 -2.42
N ALA A 47 -57.37 26.85 -2.69
CA ALA A 47 -58.30 26.92 -3.80
C ALA A 47 -57.60 26.83 -5.16
N ARG A 48 -56.37 27.34 -5.30
CA ARG A 48 -55.61 27.18 -6.55
C ARG A 48 -55.14 25.75 -6.75
N ASP A 49 -54.59 25.15 -5.70
CA ASP A 49 -54.03 23.80 -5.80
C ASP A 49 -55.13 22.73 -5.94
N ILE A 50 -56.29 22.93 -5.28
CA ILE A 50 -57.46 22.05 -5.44
C ILE A 50 -58.11 22.22 -6.83
N ASP A 51 -58.16 23.43 -7.38
CA ASP A 51 -58.57 23.66 -8.77
C ASP A 51 -57.67 22.88 -9.74
N ASP A 52 -56.35 23.01 -9.60
CA ASP A 52 -55.38 22.27 -10.43
C ASP A 52 -55.58 20.74 -10.30
N LEU A 53 -55.72 20.22 -9.08
CA LEU A 53 -56.00 18.80 -8.82
C LEU A 53 -57.29 18.30 -9.48
N LEU A 54 -58.38 19.07 -9.36
CA LEU A 54 -59.68 18.68 -9.90
C LEU A 54 -59.69 18.72 -11.42
N ASN A 55 -59.01 19.71 -12.04
CA ASN A 55 -58.78 19.71 -13.49
C ASN A 55 -57.99 18.47 -13.94
N ASP A 56 -56.93 18.09 -13.21
CA ASP A 56 -56.15 16.88 -13.49
C ASP A 56 -56.97 15.59 -13.35
N LEU A 57 -57.98 15.59 -12.49
CA LEU A 57 -58.98 14.52 -12.35
C LEU A 57 -60.10 14.58 -13.40
N GLY A 58 -60.10 15.60 -14.27
CA GLY A 58 -61.04 15.75 -15.39
C GLY A 58 -62.33 16.50 -15.06
N PHE A 59 -62.37 17.26 -13.95
CA PHE A 59 -63.47 18.18 -13.68
C PHE A 59 -63.36 19.45 -14.54
N GLU A 60 -64.51 19.99 -14.95
CA GLU A 60 -64.61 21.37 -15.42
C GLU A 60 -64.72 22.27 -14.17
N VAL A 61 -63.66 23.03 -13.87
CA VAL A 61 -63.57 23.79 -12.60
C VAL A 61 -63.80 25.29 -12.83
N GLU A 62 -64.68 25.86 -12.01
CA GLU A 62 -64.81 27.30 -11.81
C GLU A 62 -64.16 27.68 -10.47
N ARG A 63 -63.22 28.63 -10.50
CA ARG A 63 -62.50 29.09 -9.31
C ARG A 63 -62.85 30.53 -8.97
N VAL A 64 -63.27 30.74 -7.73
CA VAL A 64 -63.67 32.04 -7.16
C VAL A 64 -62.75 32.37 -6.00
N LEU A 65 -62.16 33.56 -5.99
CA LEU A 65 -61.18 33.98 -4.97
C LEU A 65 -61.56 35.35 -4.40
N ASP A 66 -61.56 35.47 -3.07
CA ASP A 66 -61.86 36.69 -2.33
C ASP A 66 -63.15 37.38 -2.81
N ALA A 67 -64.26 36.64 -2.91
CA ALA A 67 -65.52 37.14 -3.45
C ALA A 67 -66.38 37.83 -2.38
N ASP A 68 -67.04 38.91 -2.78
CA ASP A 68 -68.06 39.54 -1.94
C ASP A 68 -69.36 38.73 -1.92
N ALA A 69 -70.31 39.12 -1.06
CA ALA A 69 -71.55 38.37 -0.87
C ALA A 69 -72.47 38.34 -2.10
N GLU A 70 -72.36 39.30 -3.03
CA GLU A 70 -73.11 39.31 -4.30
C GLU A 70 -72.43 38.37 -5.29
N GLU A 71 -71.12 38.55 -5.51
CA GLU A 71 -70.28 37.72 -6.38
C GLU A 71 -70.35 36.23 -6.00
N LEU A 72 -70.28 35.90 -4.71
CA LEU A 72 -70.34 34.51 -4.25
C LEU A 72 -71.71 33.86 -4.51
N ARG A 73 -72.81 34.62 -4.41
CA ARG A 73 -74.15 34.10 -4.71
C ARG A 73 -74.35 33.91 -6.20
N GLU A 74 -73.91 34.87 -7.00
CA GLU A 74 -73.95 34.78 -8.46
C GLU A 74 -73.16 33.55 -8.94
N ALA A 75 -71.94 33.35 -8.46
CA ALA A 75 -71.14 32.18 -8.82
C ALA A 75 -71.79 30.84 -8.41
N ILE A 76 -72.45 30.78 -7.25
CA ILE A 76 -73.20 29.57 -6.85
C ILE A 76 -74.41 29.34 -7.75
N GLU A 77 -75.14 30.39 -8.12
CA GLU A 77 -76.30 30.30 -9.02
C GLU A 77 -75.87 29.84 -10.42
N GLU A 78 -74.84 30.46 -11.00
CA GLU A 78 -74.26 30.08 -12.30
C GLU A 78 -73.74 28.63 -12.28
N PHE A 79 -73.03 28.22 -11.22
CA PHE A 79 -72.55 26.85 -11.07
C PHE A 79 -73.68 25.81 -11.01
N ILE A 80 -74.80 26.14 -10.35
CA ILE A 80 -75.96 25.23 -10.29
C ILE A 80 -76.58 25.04 -11.68
N GLU A 81 -76.63 26.09 -12.50
CA GLU A 81 -77.12 26.02 -13.89
C GLU A 81 -76.17 25.18 -14.76
N ASP A 82 -74.86 25.41 -14.66
CA ASP A 82 -73.85 24.66 -15.44
C ASP A 82 -73.77 23.18 -15.05
N ALA A 83 -74.15 22.84 -13.81
CA ALA A 83 -74.17 21.47 -13.32
C ALA A 83 -75.31 20.60 -13.89
N GLU A 84 -76.31 21.16 -14.58
CA GLU A 84 -77.47 20.39 -15.10
C GLU A 84 -77.08 19.23 -16.04
N ASP A 85 -75.97 19.38 -16.78
CA ASP A 85 -75.46 18.36 -17.72
C ASP A 85 -74.32 17.49 -17.14
N ALA A 86 -74.12 17.52 -15.81
CA ALA A 86 -73.05 16.79 -15.12
C ALA A 86 -73.55 15.56 -14.34
N ASP A 87 -72.65 14.59 -14.14
CA ASP A 87 -72.91 13.41 -13.30
C ASP A 87 -72.52 13.66 -11.83
N VAL A 88 -71.54 14.53 -11.60
CA VAL A 88 -70.98 14.87 -10.28
C VAL A 88 -70.77 16.38 -10.19
N ALA A 89 -71.31 17.02 -9.15
CA ALA A 89 -70.97 18.39 -8.77
C ALA A 89 -70.16 18.38 -7.47
N LEU A 90 -68.99 19.01 -7.48
CA LEU A 90 -68.11 19.16 -6.31
C LEU A 90 -67.96 20.63 -5.93
N VAL A 91 -68.26 20.98 -4.69
CA VAL A 91 -67.97 22.30 -4.13
C VAL A 91 -66.81 22.18 -3.14
N TYR A 92 -65.72 22.88 -3.37
CA TYR A 92 -64.66 23.06 -2.38
C TYR A 92 -64.69 24.50 -1.88
N TYR A 93 -64.64 24.69 -0.57
CA TYR A 93 -64.58 26.01 0.05
C TYR A 93 -63.46 26.03 1.07
N SER A 94 -62.54 26.98 0.96
CA SER A 94 -61.56 27.32 2.01
C SER A 94 -61.76 28.75 2.46
N GLY A 95 -61.84 28.97 3.77
CA GLY A 95 -62.08 30.29 4.36
C GLY A 95 -62.70 30.23 5.76
N HIS A 96 -63.19 31.36 6.25
CA HIS A 96 -64.02 31.39 7.46
C HIS A 96 -65.37 30.72 7.18
N GLY A 97 -65.79 29.85 8.08
CA GLY A 97 -67.11 29.22 8.07
C GLY A 97 -67.77 29.43 9.42
N ILE A 98 -69.10 29.46 9.44
CA ILE A 98 -69.85 29.65 10.68
C ILE A 98 -71.01 28.69 10.77
N GLU A 99 -71.39 28.34 12.00
CA GLU A 99 -72.62 27.61 12.28
C GLU A 99 -73.52 28.45 13.19
N VAL A 100 -74.69 28.84 12.69
CA VAL A 100 -75.67 29.62 13.46
C VAL A 100 -76.99 28.87 13.49
N ALA A 101 -77.49 28.61 14.71
CA ALA A 101 -78.73 27.87 14.94
C ALA A 101 -78.81 26.49 14.25
N GLY A 102 -77.67 25.83 14.09
CA GLY A 102 -77.57 24.50 13.45
C GLY A 102 -77.49 24.52 11.92
N GLU A 103 -77.41 25.70 11.30
CA GLU A 103 -77.21 25.88 9.86
C GLU A 103 -75.80 26.40 9.57
N ASN A 104 -75.17 25.90 8.50
CA ASN A 104 -73.81 26.25 8.11
C ASN A 104 -73.83 27.33 7.02
N TYR A 105 -72.95 28.32 7.16
CA TYR A 105 -72.83 29.44 6.23
C TYR A 105 -71.38 29.65 5.80
N LEU A 106 -71.20 30.00 4.53
CA LEU A 106 -69.96 30.53 3.97
C LEU A 106 -69.87 32.03 4.29
N VAL A 107 -68.65 32.53 4.45
CA VAL A 107 -68.37 33.92 4.83
C VAL A 107 -67.62 34.61 3.69
N PRO A 108 -68.27 35.52 2.94
CA PRO A 108 -67.62 36.36 1.93
C PRO A 108 -66.61 37.35 2.53
N VAL A 109 -65.69 37.88 1.73
CA VAL A 109 -64.65 38.81 2.24
C VAL A 109 -65.19 40.15 2.73
N ASP A 110 -66.30 40.64 2.17
CA ASP A 110 -66.95 41.91 2.52
C ASP A 110 -67.90 41.79 3.71
N ALA A 111 -68.03 40.60 4.30
CA ALA A 111 -68.98 40.36 5.38
C ALA A 111 -68.76 41.35 6.53
N THR A 112 -69.76 42.21 6.77
CA THR A 112 -69.75 43.24 7.81
C THR A 112 -70.80 42.96 8.89
N PHE A 113 -70.47 43.35 10.10
CA PHE A 113 -71.27 43.08 11.30
C PHE A 113 -71.77 44.36 11.97
N ASP A 114 -71.84 45.46 11.23
CA ASP A 114 -72.28 46.77 11.74
C ASP A 114 -73.71 46.74 12.31
N THR A 115 -74.59 45.91 11.74
CA THR A 115 -75.96 45.68 12.24
C THR A 115 -76.36 44.21 12.14
N PRO A 116 -77.29 43.72 12.99
CA PRO A 116 -77.74 42.33 12.94
C PRO A 116 -78.30 41.89 11.58
N GLU A 117 -79.05 42.76 10.89
CA GLU A 117 -79.54 42.45 9.54
C GLU A 117 -78.42 42.41 8.48
N ALA A 118 -77.46 43.34 8.53
CA ALA A 118 -76.32 43.32 7.60
C ALA A 118 -75.46 42.07 7.80
N ALA A 119 -75.22 41.69 9.06
CA ALA A 119 -74.51 40.47 9.43
C ALA A 119 -75.18 39.20 8.87
N GLY A 120 -76.52 39.11 8.92
CA GLY A 120 -77.23 37.95 8.39
C GLY A 120 -77.32 37.93 6.87
N ASN A 121 -77.45 39.11 6.24
CA ASN A 121 -77.52 39.25 4.79
C ASN A 121 -76.16 39.10 4.10
N ALA A 122 -75.04 39.22 4.80
CA ALA A 122 -73.72 38.97 4.23
C ALA A 122 -73.41 37.47 4.10
N LEU A 123 -74.06 36.62 4.90
CA LEU A 123 -73.77 35.19 4.94
C LEU A 123 -74.44 34.41 3.80
N VAL A 124 -73.79 33.35 3.34
CA VAL A 124 -74.31 32.49 2.27
C VAL A 124 -74.63 31.10 2.83
N PRO A 125 -75.92 30.69 2.87
CA PRO A 125 -76.30 29.42 3.47
C PRO A 125 -75.88 28.22 2.61
N VAL A 126 -75.25 27.22 3.23
CA VAL A 126 -74.77 26.01 2.52
C VAL A 126 -75.90 25.06 2.17
N ALA A 127 -76.91 24.90 3.04
CA ALA A 127 -77.97 23.91 2.84
C ALA A 127 -78.80 24.14 1.56
N PRO A 128 -79.27 25.36 1.23
CA PRO A 128 -80.00 25.63 -0.01
C PRO A 128 -79.20 25.31 -1.28
N MET A 129 -77.90 25.61 -1.28
CA MET A 129 -76.99 25.27 -2.37
C MET A 129 -76.92 23.76 -2.60
N LEU A 130 -76.69 22.98 -1.52
CA LEU A 130 -76.65 21.51 -1.61
C LEU A 130 -77.99 20.91 -2.05
N GLU A 131 -79.11 21.48 -1.61
CA GLU A 131 -80.44 21.03 -2.03
C GLU A 131 -80.77 21.35 -3.49
N ALA A 132 -80.26 22.46 -4.03
CA ALA A 132 -80.36 22.80 -5.44
C ALA A 132 -79.52 21.85 -6.29
N LEU A 133 -78.24 21.67 -5.93
CA LEU A 133 -77.33 20.74 -6.62
C LEU A 133 -77.86 19.30 -6.62
N ALA A 134 -78.37 18.80 -5.50
CA ALA A 134 -78.91 17.44 -5.41
C ALA A 134 -80.14 17.17 -6.29
N LYS A 135 -80.80 18.22 -6.81
CA LYS A 135 -81.91 18.10 -7.77
C LYS A 135 -81.45 18.02 -9.22
N VAL A 136 -80.27 18.54 -9.53
CA VAL A 136 -79.74 18.63 -10.90
C VAL A 136 -78.69 17.56 -11.20
N VAL A 137 -77.85 17.17 -10.22
CA VAL A 137 -76.83 16.13 -10.41
C VAL A 137 -77.11 14.83 -9.65
N PRO A 138 -76.69 13.66 -10.20
CA PRO A 138 -76.71 12.39 -9.49
C PRO A 138 -75.88 12.38 -8.21
N VAL A 139 -74.69 12.98 -8.19
CA VAL A 139 -73.80 12.98 -7.02
C VAL A 139 -73.41 14.41 -6.66
N THR A 140 -73.62 14.79 -5.40
CA THR A 140 -73.18 16.10 -4.87
C THR A 140 -72.11 15.88 -3.81
N ILE A 141 -70.97 16.55 -3.95
CA ILE A 141 -69.86 16.52 -2.99
C ILE A 141 -69.61 17.95 -2.52
N ALA A 142 -69.51 18.16 -1.21
CA ALA A 142 -69.06 19.42 -0.64
C ALA A 142 -67.92 19.16 0.33
N LEU A 143 -66.77 19.81 0.12
CA LEU A 143 -65.57 19.71 0.94
C LEU A 143 -65.32 21.10 1.54
N LEU A 144 -65.58 21.23 2.83
CA LEU A 144 -65.58 22.50 3.54
C LEU A 144 -64.35 22.58 4.44
N ASP A 145 -63.36 23.32 3.97
CA ASP A 145 -62.12 23.65 4.65
C ASP A 145 -62.24 24.94 5.44
N ALA A 146 -63.13 24.89 6.43
CA ALA A 146 -63.51 26.04 7.22
C ALA A 146 -63.84 25.65 8.65
N CYS A 147 -63.66 26.59 9.56
CA CYS A 147 -64.11 26.42 10.94
C CYS A 147 -65.64 26.24 10.99
N ARG A 148 -66.10 25.52 12.02
CA ARG A 148 -67.53 25.44 12.42
C ARG A 148 -67.79 26.08 13.78
N SER A 149 -66.82 26.85 14.26
CA SER A 149 -66.94 27.69 15.45
C SER A 149 -67.27 29.11 15.03
N ASP A 150 -67.88 29.89 15.92
CA ASP A 150 -68.10 31.31 15.68
C ASP A 150 -66.75 32.04 15.58
N PRO A 151 -66.35 32.58 14.41
CA PRO A 151 -65.17 33.46 14.29
C PRO A 151 -65.42 34.82 14.96
N PHE A 152 -66.61 35.01 15.53
CA PHE A 152 -67.10 36.27 16.05
C PHE A 152 -66.79 36.46 17.54
N PRO A 153 -66.60 37.71 18.00
CA PRO A 153 -66.56 38.00 19.42
C PRO A 153 -67.85 37.56 20.13
N VAL A 154 -67.72 36.94 21.30
CA VAL A 154 -68.86 36.61 22.17
C VAL A 154 -69.67 37.89 22.44
N GLY A 155 -70.97 37.84 22.15
CA GLY A 155 -71.90 38.96 22.23
C GLY A 155 -72.33 39.54 20.88
N THR A 156 -71.78 39.06 19.76
CA THR A 156 -72.23 39.45 18.41
C THR A 156 -73.69 39.03 18.19
N VAL A 157 -74.51 39.90 17.58
CA VAL A 157 -75.93 39.65 17.32
C VAL A 157 -76.17 39.62 15.81
N ILE A 158 -76.71 38.51 15.30
CA ILE A 158 -76.95 38.26 13.88
C ILE A 158 -78.45 38.01 13.69
N LYS A 159 -79.06 38.58 12.64
CA LYS A 159 -80.44 38.29 12.25
C LYS A 159 -80.44 37.65 10.88
N LEU A 160 -80.62 36.33 10.85
CA LEU A 160 -80.68 35.55 9.62
C LEU A 160 -81.88 35.97 8.73
N PRO A 161 -81.74 35.89 7.41
CA PRO A 161 -82.87 35.98 6.48
C PRO A 161 -83.96 34.97 6.91
N ASP A 162 -85.22 35.43 6.94
CA ASP A 162 -86.39 34.64 7.34
C ASP A 162 -86.48 34.20 8.83
N SER A 163 -85.63 34.73 9.71
CA SER A 163 -85.76 34.55 11.17
C SER A 163 -86.55 35.70 11.83
N ASP A 164 -87.56 35.36 12.63
CA ASP A 164 -88.35 36.33 13.42
C ASP A 164 -87.56 36.95 14.59
N ALA A 165 -86.43 36.36 15.00
CA ALA A 165 -85.64 36.80 16.15
C ALA A 165 -84.11 36.86 15.86
N PRO A 166 -83.41 37.93 16.27
CA PRO A 166 -81.94 37.98 16.25
C PRO A 166 -81.33 36.94 17.19
N ILE A 167 -80.24 36.31 16.75
CA ILE A 167 -79.47 35.30 17.45
C ILE A 167 -78.23 35.98 18.03
N THR A 168 -77.97 35.80 19.34
CA THR A 168 -76.76 36.32 19.99
C THR A 168 -75.75 35.19 20.15
N ILE A 169 -74.50 35.41 19.74
CA ILE A 169 -73.37 34.51 19.93
C ILE A 169 -72.98 34.53 21.42
N THR A 170 -73.53 33.62 22.23
CA THR A 170 -73.41 33.69 23.70
C THR A 170 -72.28 32.84 24.30
N ALA A 171 -71.75 31.84 23.59
CA ALA A 171 -70.56 31.06 23.91
C ALA A 171 -70.34 29.99 22.81
N ILE A 172 -69.11 29.50 22.68
CA ILE A 172 -68.80 28.27 21.94
C ILE A 172 -69.42 27.10 22.74
N GLU A 173 -70.66 26.71 22.43
CA GLU A 173 -71.21 25.47 22.98
C GLU A 173 -70.62 24.27 22.23
N PRO A 174 -69.99 23.29 22.93
CA PRO A 174 -69.50 22.09 22.28
C PRO A 174 -70.68 21.16 21.98
N GLY A 175 -71.05 21.10 20.70
CA GLY A 175 -71.90 20.04 20.16
C GLY A 175 -73.27 20.51 19.69
N LEU A 176 -73.38 20.64 18.38
CA LEU A 176 -74.65 20.68 17.65
C LEU A 176 -74.69 19.52 16.65
N ALA A 177 -75.91 19.13 16.30
CA ALA A 177 -76.18 17.92 15.52
C ALA A 177 -75.34 17.87 14.24
N PRO A 178 -74.89 16.67 13.79
CA PRO A 178 -74.28 16.55 12.47
C PRO A 178 -75.21 17.18 11.44
N LEU A 179 -74.67 17.90 10.46
CA LEU A 179 -75.41 18.28 9.27
C LEU A 179 -75.78 16.99 8.56
N ARG A 180 -76.94 16.44 8.93
CA ARG A 180 -77.41 15.19 8.37
C ARG A 180 -77.72 15.51 6.93
N GLY A 181 -77.02 14.85 6.02
CA GLY A 181 -77.55 14.65 4.70
C GLY A 181 -79.02 14.21 4.82
N PRO A 182 -79.87 14.55 3.84
CA PRO A 182 -81.30 14.35 3.92
C PRO A 182 -81.72 13.00 4.55
N THR A 183 -82.57 13.04 5.58
CA THR A 183 -83.07 11.85 6.28
C THR A 183 -83.62 10.80 5.27
N PRO A 184 -83.38 9.48 5.43
CA PRO A 184 -83.71 8.46 4.41
C PRO A 184 -85.20 8.19 4.15
N ALA A 185 -86.10 9.01 4.68
CA ALA A 185 -87.51 8.90 4.37
C ALA A 185 -87.71 9.41 2.94
N ALA A 186 -88.05 8.48 2.03
CA ALA A 186 -88.32 8.70 0.61
C ALA A 186 -88.67 10.17 0.27
N ARG A 187 -87.73 10.91 -0.32
CA ARG A 187 -87.98 12.24 -0.88
C ARG A 187 -88.71 12.07 -2.22
N PRO A 188 -90.02 12.36 -2.32
CA PRO A 188 -90.73 12.31 -3.60
C PRO A 188 -90.25 13.39 -4.59
N ASP A 189 -89.51 14.39 -4.11
CA ASP A 189 -89.08 15.58 -4.86
C ASP A 189 -87.65 15.50 -5.42
N LEU A 190 -86.90 14.43 -5.13
CA LEU A 190 -85.59 14.19 -5.74
C LEU A 190 -85.73 13.27 -6.96
N PRO A 191 -84.95 13.49 -8.04
CA PRO A 191 -84.95 12.60 -9.18
C PRO A 191 -84.57 11.16 -8.78
N PRO A 192 -85.15 10.13 -9.44
CA PRO A 192 -84.75 8.73 -9.24
C PRO A 192 -83.25 8.48 -9.49
N GLU A 193 -82.64 9.35 -10.30
CA GLU A 193 -81.24 9.38 -10.70
C GLU A 193 -80.28 9.76 -9.54
N SER A 194 -80.76 10.44 -8.49
CA SER A 194 -79.90 10.93 -7.39
C SER A 194 -79.24 9.77 -6.62
N LEU A 195 -77.92 9.69 -6.63
CA LEU A 195 -77.11 8.63 -6.03
C LEU A 195 -76.60 8.96 -4.62
N GLY A 196 -76.65 10.23 -4.20
CA GLY A 196 -76.42 10.67 -2.82
C GLY A 196 -75.51 11.89 -2.71
N THR A 197 -75.41 12.41 -1.49
CA THR A 197 -74.57 13.58 -1.13
C THR A 197 -73.46 13.17 -0.18
N VAL A 198 -72.26 13.75 -0.36
CA VAL A 198 -71.16 13.73 0.60
C VAL A 198 -70.83 15.13 1.06
N ILE A 199 -70.65 15.31 2.37
CA ILE A 199 -70.19 16.55 2.96
C ILE A 199 -68.99 16.23 3.85
N GLY A 200 -67.81 16.66 3.44
CA GLY A 200 -66.57 16.61 4.20
C GLY A 200 -66.32 17.95 4.89
N PHE A 201 -65.92 17.90 6.16
CA PHE A 201 -65.54 19.04 6.97
C PHE A 201 -64.10 18.86 7.42
N ALA A 202 -63.31 19.94 7.39
CA ALA A 202 -61.92 19.93 7.84
C ALA A 202 -61.75 19.63 9.34
N ALA A 203 -62.77 19.85 10.16
CA ALA A 203 -62.75 19.57 11.59
C ALA A 203 -64.08 18.98 12.10
N GLU A 204 -64.04 18.32 13.25
CA GLU A 204 -65.20 17.76 13.92
C GLU A 204 -66.14 18.88 14.42
N PRO A 205 -67.44 18.58 14.64
CA PRO A 205 -68.40 19.60 15.06
C PRO A 205 -67.92 20.39 16.30
N GLY A 206 -67.83 21.71 16.17
CA GLY A 206 -67.45 22.62 17.26
C GLY A 206 -65.94 22.78 17.49
N GLN A 207 -65.07 22.18 16.67
CA GLN A 207 -63.63 22.40 16.70
C GLN A 207 -63.16 23.31 15.55
N PRO A 208 -62.07 24.07 15.74
CA PRO A 208 -61.48 24.89 14.68
C PRO A 208 -60.76 24.02 13.64
N ALA A 209 -60.83 24.44 12.37
CA ALA A 209 -59.92 23.98 11.32
C ALA A 209 -58.64 24.83 11.36
N LEU A 210 -57.47 24.22 11.20
CA LEU A 210 -56.19 24.93 11.20
C LEU A 210 -55.88 25.46 9.80
N ASP A 211 -55.47 26.72 9.70
CA ASP A 211 -55.02 27.34 8.44
C ASP A 211 -53.67 26.76 7.97
N GLY A 212 -52.82 26.31 8.91
CA GLY A 212 -51.47 25.83 8.63
C GLY A 212 -50.42 26.97 8.64
N PRO A 213 -49.13 26.64 8.40
CA PRO A 213 -48.05 27.62 8.31
C PRO A 213 -48.20 28.52 7.07
N ALA A 214 -47.66 29.74 7.14
CA ALA A 214 -47.68 30.66 6.00
C ALA A 214 -46.87 30.11 4.82
N GLY A 215 -47.49 30.04 3.63
CA GLY A 215 -46.85 29.57 2.40
C GLY A 215 -46.98 28.06 2.15
N GLU A 216 -47.78 27.37 2.95
CA GLU A 216 -48.18 25.96 2.76
C GLU A 216 -49.71 25.90 2.54
N ASN A 217 -50.24 24.71 2.25
CA ASN A 217 -51.70 24.50 2.22
C ASN A 217 -52.23 24.20 3.63
N SER A 218 -53.52 24.41 3.87
CA SER A 218 -54.18 23.94 5.09
C SER A 218 -53.95 22.42 5.25
N PRO A 219 -53.94 21.86 6.48
CA PRO A 219 -53.78 20.42 6.65
C PRO A 219 -54.84 19.61 5.88
N TYR A 220 -56.07 20.11 5.77
CA TYR A 220 -57.15 19.43 5.06
C TYR A 220 -56.97 19.49 3.55
N ALA A 221 -56.66 20.67 3.00
CA ALA A 221 -56.30 20.84 1.60
C ALA A 221 -55.09 19.99 1.21
N ALA A 222 -54.01 20.02 2.01
CA ALA A 222 -52.82 19.21 1.80
C ALA A 222 -53.12 17.70 1.80
N ALA A 223 -53.98 17.23 2.70
CA ALA A 223 -54.39 15.83 2.73
C ALA A 223 -55.27 15.44 1.53
N LEU A 224 -56.16 16.33 1.08
CA LEU A 224 -56.95 16.14 -0.15
C LEU A 224 -56.04 16.06 -1.37
N LEU A 225 -55.11 17.00 -1.54
CA LEU A 225 -54.14 17.02 -2.64
C LEU A 225 -53.34 15.71 -2.74
N LYS A 226 -52.98 15.12 -1.60
CA LYS A 226 -52.19 13.89 -1.52
C LYS A 226 -52.98 12.61 -1.81
N HIS A 227 -54.28 12.57 -1.47
CA HIS A 227 -55.06 11.33 -1.44
C HIS A 227 -56.27 11.31 -2.38
N LEU A 228 -56.77 12.44 -2.85
CA LEU A 228 -57.99 12.49 -3.67
C LEU A 228 -57.84 11.73 -4.98
N SER A 229 -56.63 11.74 -5.57
CA SER A 229 -56.28 11.03 -6.81
C SER A 229 -55.93 9.55 -6.61
N ALA A 230 -56.13 8.99 -5.41
CA ALA A 230 -55.77 7.61 -5.08
C ALA A 230 -56.62 6.57 -5.82
N GLY A 231 -56.17 6.21 -7.02
CA GLY A 231 -56.79 5.17 -7.84
C GLY A 231 -56.89 3.83 -7.11
N GLY A 232 -57.99 3.11 -7.34
CA GLY A 232 -58.24 1.79 -6.74
C GLY A 232 -58.84 1.82 -5.33
N PHE A 233 -59.01 3.00 -4.72
CA PHE A 233 -59.70 3.18 -3.45
C PHE A 233 -61.09 3.80 -3.64
N SER A 234 -62.05 3.43 -2.79
CA SER A 234 -63.35 4.09 -2.80
C SER A 234 -63.22 5.52 -2.24
N PHE A 235 -64.09 6.43 -2.66
CA PHE A 235 -64.12 7.80 -2.14
C PHE A 235 -64.27 7.83 -0.61
N GLY A 236 -64.99 6.87 -0.02
CA GLY A 236 -65.07 6.73 1.44
C GLY A 236 -63.74 6.34 2.10
N ASP A 237 -62.96 5.45 1.48
CA ASP A 237 -61.62 5.11 1.94
C ASP A 237 -60.68 6.31 1.81
N VAL A 238 -60.76 7.04 0.69
CA VAL A 238 -60.01 8.29 0.49
C VAL A 238 -60.31 9.31 1.57
N MET A 239 -61.58 9.56 1.88
CA MET A 239 -61.95 10.48 2.97
C MET A 239 -61.48 9.98 4.34
N THR A 240 -61.41 8.66 4.54
CA THR A 240 -60.82 8.07 5.75
C THR A 240 -59.30 8.33 5.81
N MET A 241 -58.59 8.19 4.67
CA MET A 241 -57.17 8.55 4.59
C MET A 241 -56.95 10.03 4.86
N VAL A 242 -57.78 10.91 4.30
CA VAL A 242 -57.73 12.36 4.54
C VAL A 242 -57.93 12.66 6.03
N THR A 243 -58.92 12.03 6.67
CA THR A 243 -59.15 12.17 8.12
C THR A 243 -57.91 11.78 8.93
N GLU A 244 -57.35 10.59 8.69
CA GLU A 244 -56.18 10.11 9.45
C GLU A 244 -54.90 10.90 9.11
N GLU A 245 -54.73 11.36 7.86
CA GLU A 245 -53.57 12.18 7.46
C GLU A 245 -53.58 13.51 8.22
N VAL A 246 -54.71 14.23 8.23
CA VAL A 246 -54.86 15.48 8.98
C VAL A 246 -54.64 15.23 10.46
N TYR A 247 -55.23 14.17 11.00
CA TYR A 247 -55.09 13.83 12.41
C TYR A 247 -53.62 13.60 12.80
N LEU A 248 -52.85 12.87 12.00
CA LEU A 248 -51.43 12.63 12.25
C LEU A 248 -50.58 13.89 12.08
N LYS A 249 -50.75 14.62 10.96
CA LYS A 249 -49.94 15.81 10.64
C LYS A 249 -50.18 16.97 11.61
N THR A 250 -51.39 17.05 12.17
CA THR A 250 -51.73 18.05 13.20
C THR A 250 -51.42 17.58 14.62
N ARG A 251 -50.83 16.38 14.79
CA ARG A 251 -50.54 15.77 16.09
C ARG A 251 -51.80 15.66 16.98
N ALA A 252 -52.87 15.14 16.39
CA ALA A 252 -54.20 14.96 17.01
C ALA A 252 -54.92 16.27 17.39
N GLN A 253 -54.56 17.40 16.79
CA GLN A 253 -55.23 18.69 17.05
C GLN A 253 -56.48 18.92 16.18
N GLN A 254 -56.55 18.28 15.02
CA GLN A 254 -57.65 18.43 14.07
C GLN A 254 -58.11 17.06 13.58
N LEU A 255 -59.43 16.82 13.63
CA LEU A 255 -60.06 15.58 13.18
C LEU A 255 -61.13 15.90 12.13
N PRO A 256 -60.88 15.65 10.83
CA PRO A 256 -61.89 15.86 9.80
C PRO A 256 -63.10 14.94 9.95
N TRP A 257 -64.28 15.45 9.59
CA TRP A 257 -65.55 14.74 9.70
C TRP A 257 -66.24 14.61 8.35
N THR A 258 -66.74 13.41 8.00
CA THR A 258 -67.43 13.19 6.72
C THR A 258 -68.82 12.59 6.92
N ASN A 259 -69.84 13.21 6.32
CA ASN A 259 -71.20 12.68 6.22
C ASN A 259 -71.45 12.20 4.78
N SER A 260 -71.79 10.93 4.59
CA SER A 260 -72.04 10.36 3.26
C SER A 260 -73.36 9.59 3.21
N SER A 261 -74.09 9.77 2.11
CA SER A 261 -75.30 9.03 1.76
C SER A 261 -75.20 8.31 0.41
N LEU A 262 -73.97 8.18 -0.13
CA LEU A 262 -73.71 7.57 -1.43
C LEU A 262 -74.22 6.13 -1.50
N ARG A 263 -74.95 5.82 -2.56
CA ARG A 263 -75.52 4.49 -2.84
C ARG A 263 -74.70 3.65 -3.81
N ARG A 264 -73.58 4.18 -4.31
CA ARG A 264 -72.61 3.50 -5.18
C ARG A 264 -71.19 3.81 -4.75
N VAL A 265 -70.27 2.92 -5.13
CA VAL A 265 -68.83 3.14 -4.96
C VAL A 265 -68.39 4.15 -6.02
N LEU A 266 -67.90 5.29 -5.56
CA LEU A 266 -67.23 6.31 -6.38
C LEU A 266 -65.72 6.14 -6.22
N THR A 267 -64.96 6.30 -7.30
CA THR A 267 -63.49 6.25 -7.29
C THR A 267 -62.97 7.38 -8.18
N PHE A 268 -61.95 8.09 -7.72
CA PHE A 268 -61.19 9.02 -8.55
C PHE A 268 -59.90 8.35 -9.01
N ALA A 269 -59.46 8.61 -10.24
CA ALA A 269 -58.18 8.11 -10.76
C ALA A 269 -57.60 9.10 -11.77
N ALA A 270 -56.45 9.67 -11.45
CA ALA A 270 -55.65 10.45 -12.40
C ALA A 270 -54.79 9.52 -13.29
N PRO A 271 -54.36 9.96 -14.48
CA PRO A 271 -53.34 9.24 -15.26
C PRO A 271 -52.03 9.14 -14.45
N GLU A 272 -51.47 7.94 -14.29
CA GLU A 272 -50.18 7.72 -13.60
C GLU A 272 -49.04 8.47 -14.33
N GLN A 273 -48.68 9.65 -13.82
CA GLN A 273 -47.53 10.44 -14.27
C GLN A 273 -46.46 10.63 -13.18
N GLN A 274 -46.61 10.00 -12.02
CA GLN A 274 -45.69 10.15 -10.90
C GLN A 274 -44.48 9.20 -10.98
N ASP A 275 -43.38 9.63 -10.36
CA ASP A 275 -42.17 8.83 -10.14
C ASP A 275 -42.50 7.56 -9.32
N ALA A 276 -41.94 6.42 -9.73
CA ALA A 276 -42.30 5.11 -9.18
C ALA A 276 -42.00 4.98 -7.67
N ASP A 277 -40.93 5.61 -7.20
CA ASP A 277 -40.55 5.58 -5.78
C ASP A 277 -41.51 6.43 -4.94
N THR A 278 -41.91 7.59 -5.47
CA THR A 278 -42.93 8.45 -4.86
C THR A 278 -44.28 7.74 -4.75
N THR A 279 -44.72 7.09 -5.85
CA THR A 279 -45.95 6.29 -5.86
C THR A 279 -45.88 5.12 -4.88
N ALA A 280 -44.73 4.47 -4.73
CA ALA A 280 -44.55 3.40 -3.75
C ALA A 280 -44.69 3.89 -2.30
N ILE A 281 -44.07 5.02 -1.97
CA ILE A 281 -44.14 5.65 -0.64
C ILE A 281 -45.59 6.07 -0.33
N GLU A 282 -46.25 6.76 -1.25
CA GLU A 282 -47.65 7.15 -1.09
C GLU A 282 -48.59 5.95 -0.96
N GLY A 283 -48.34 4.88 -1.72
CA GLY A 283 -49.11 3.64 -1.63
C GLY A 283 -49.01 2.98 -0.26
N GLU A 284 -47.81 2.91 0.32
CA GLU A 284 -47.61 2.40 1.69
C GLU A 284 -48.20 3.34 2.74
N ARG A 285 -48.10 4.66 2.53
CA ARG A 285 -48.76 5.66 3.38
C ARG A 285 -50.27 5.45 3.44
N ARG A 286 -50.93 5.30 2.28
CA ARG A 286 -52.38 5.07 2.19
C ARG A 286 -52.81 3.79 2.92
N LYS A 287 -52.04 2.70 2.78
CA LYS A 287 -52.27 1.45 3.53
C LYS A 287 -52.12 1.63 5.04
N LEU A 288 -51.12 2.40 5.47
CA LEU A 288 -50.90 2.70 6.88
C LEU A 288 -52.09 3.48 7.45
N LEU A 289 -52.53 4.55 6.78
CA LEU A 289 -53.67 5.37 7.22
C LEU A 289 -54.95 4.54 7.43
N LEU A 290 -55.28 3.65 6.49
CA LEU A 290 -56.42 2.75 6.64
C LEU A 290 -56.23 1.74 7.78
N THR A 291 -55.01 1.26 8.02
CA THR A 291 -54.70 0.41 9.18
C THR A 291 -54.89 1.17 10.50
N ILE A 292 -54.48 2.44 10.55
CA ILE A 292 -54.67 3.32 11.72
C ILE A 292 -56.16 3.53 11.99
N ALA A 293 -56.98 3.77 10.95
CA ALA A 293 -58.43 3.88 11.07
C ALA A 293 -59.09 2.62 11.67
N GLY A 294 -58.53 1.43 11.38
CA GLY A 294 -58.98 0.16 11.94
C GLY A 294 -58.40 -0.19 13.33
N THR A 295 -57.55 0.65 13.91
CA THR A 295 -56.87 0.40 15.18
C THR A 295 -57.81 0.68 16.37
N PRO A 296 -57.86 -0.16 17.42
CA PRO A 296 -58.75 0.06 18.56
C PRO A 296 -58.39 1.31 19.36
N ASP A 297 -59.42 1.96 19.92
CA ASP A 297 -59.30 3.20 20.69
C ASP A 297 -58.26 3.13 21.82
N GLU A 298 -58.17 2.00 22.53
CA GLU A 298 -57.22 1.84 23.63
C GLU A 298 -55.77 1.82 23.13
N THR A 299 -55.51 1.17 21.99
CA THR A 299 -54.19 1.15 21.35
C THR A 299 -53.84 2.54 20.80
N ARG A 300 -54.81 3.22 20.19
CA ARG A 300 -54.66 4.59 19.66
C ARG A 300 -54.26 5.58 20.76
N LYS A 301 -55.00 5.61 21.87
CA LYS A 301 -54.66 6.45 23.04
C LYS A 301 -53.27 6.18 23.59
N TYR A 302 -52.85 4.91 23.62
CA TYR A 302 -51.54 4.54 24.10
C TYR A 302 -50.43 5.07 23.18
N VAL A 303 -50.55 4.87 21.86
CA VAL A 303 -49.58 5.36 20.87
C VAL A 303 -49.46 6.88 20.93
N GLU A 304 -50.59 7.59 21.04
CA GLU A 304 -50.61 9.05 21.15
C GLU A 304 -49.94 9.56 22.43
N ALA A 305 -50.26 8.95 23.58
CA ALA A 305 -49.64 9.30 24.85
C ALA A 305 -48.14 9.06 24.82
N LEU A 306 -47.70 7.97 24.20
CA LEU A 306 -46.29 7.62 24.07
C LEU A 306 -45.53 8.58 23.14
N ALA A 307 -46.12 8.91 21.98
CA ALA A 307 -45.54 9.89 21.05
C ALA A 307 -45.29 11.24 21.73
N GLY A 308 -46.28 11.73 22.49
CA GLY A 308 -46.17 12.99 23.22
C GLY A 308 -45.18 12.93 24.39
N GLN A 309 -45.07 11.79 25.10
CA GLN A 309 -44.12 11.62 26.20
C GLN A 309 -42.67 11.55 25.73
N GLU A 310 -42.41 10.83 24.63
CA GLU A 310 -41.07 10.65 24.12
C GLU A 310 -40.64 11.74 23.11
N ASP A 311 -41.56 12.60 22.69
CA ASP A 311 -41.37 13.64 21.65
C ASP A 311 -40.91 13.03 20.32
N VAL A 312 -41.62 11.98 19.88
CA VAL A 312 -41.37 11.28 18.61
C VAL A 312 -42.56 11.39 17.66
N PRO A 313 -42.35 11.33 16.32
CA PRO A 313 -43.44 11.44 15.35
C PRO A 313 -44.48 10.31 15.48
N LEU A 314 -45.77 10.66 15.41
CA LEU A 314 -46.88 9.69 15.45
C LEU A 314 -46.82 8.71 14.28
N ASP A 315 -46.49 9.21 13.09
CA ASP A 315 -46.39 8.41 11.86
C ASP A 315 -45.42 7.24 12.02
N ALA A 316 -44.27 7.50 12.65
CA ALA A 316 -43.25 6.49 12.88
C ALA A 316 -43.71 5.42 13.89
N LEU A 317 -44.39 5.81 14.98
CA LEU A 317 -44.91 4.84 15.95
C LEU A 317 -46.02 3.97 15.37
N TYR A 318 -46.93 4.52 14.55
CA TYR A 318 -47.92 3.72 13.86
C TYR A 318 -47.31 2.83 12.78
N GLY A 319 -46.30 3.32 12.06
CA GLY A 319 -45.51 2.50 11.15
C GLY A 319 -44.84 1.31 11.84
N MET A 320 -44.26 1.54 13.02
CA MET A 320 -43.69 0.47 13.86
C MET A 320 -44.75 -0.52 14.34
N LEU A 321 -45.91 -0.03 14.81
CA LEU A 321 -47.03 -0.87 15.21
C LEU A 321 -47.49 -1.80 14.06
N ASN A 322 -47.57 -1.26 12.85
CA ASN A 322 -47.92 -2.02 11.65
C ASN A 322 -46.90 -3.13 11.34
N VAL A 323 -45.60 -2.83 11.45
CA VAL A 323 -44.51 -3.81 11.24
C VAL A 323 -44.51 -4.92 12.31
N LEU A 324 -44.83 -4.60 13.57
CA LEU A 324 -44.89 -5.59 14.65
C LEU A 324 -46.03 -6.61 14.46
N GLY A 325 -46.95 -6.38 13.51
CA GLY A 325 -47.96 -7.36 13.08
C GLY A 325 -48.95 -7.76 14.19
N VAL A 326 -49.07 -6.94 15.24
CA VAL A 326 -49.93 -7.26 16.37
C VAL A 326 -51.37 -7.00 15.98
N LYS A 327 -52.21 -8.04 16.06
CA LYS A 327 -53.63 -7.87 15.83
C LYS A 327 -54.21 -6.94 16.91
N PRO A 328 -55.05 -5.96 16.52
CA PRO A 328 -55.87 -5.10 17.40
C PRO A 328 -56.42 -5.74 18.68
N ASP A 329 -56.72 -7.04 18.69
CA ASP A 329 -57.48 -7.73 19.71
C ASP A 329 -56.64 -8.45 20.79
N THR A 330 -55.30 -8.43 20.71
CA THR A 330 -54.42 -9.12 21.68
C THR A 330 -53.40 -8.22 22.38
N ALA A 331 -53.77 -6.96 22.68
CA ALA A 331 -52.94 -6.06 23.48
C ALA A 331 -52.86 -6.55 24.94
N GLY A 332 -51.83 -7.34 25.24
CA GLY A 332 -51.31 -7.55 26.60
C GLY A 332 -50.04 -6.72 26.82
N GLY A 333 -49.52 -6.67 28.05
CA GLY A 333 -48.40 -5.79 28.46
C GLY A 333 -47.06 -5.94 27.72
N ASP A 334 -46.90 -6.93 26.83
CA ASP A 334 -45.72 -7.08 25.97
C ASP A 334 -45.70 -6.04 24.82
N LEU A 335 -46.87 -5.68 24.26
CA LEU A 335 -46.96 -4.68 23.19
C LEU A 335 -46.58 -3.28 23.67
N GLU A 336 -47.08 -2.87 24.84
CA GLU A 336 -46.74 -1.58 25.46
C GLU A 336 -45.23 -1.48 25.73
N GLN A 337 -44.63 -2.55 26.24
CA GLN A 337 -43.19 -2.59 26.49
C GLN A 337 -42.38 -2.49 25.19
N GLN A 338 -42.81 -3.17 24.12
CA GLN A 338 -42.16 -3.13 22.81
C GLN A 338 -42.29 -1.76 22.14
N LEU A 339 -43.47 -1.15 22.16
CA LEU A 339 -43.69 0.19 21.62
C LEU A 339 -42.90 1.24 22.39
N LYS A 340 -42.86 1.17 23.72
CA LYS A 340 -42.06 2.09 24.54
C LYS A 340 -40.57 1.96 24.25
N ALA A 341 -40.03 0.74 24.24
CA ALA A 341 -38.64 0.51 23.89
C ALA A 341 -38.34 0.96 22.46
N GLY A 342 -39.30 0.76 21.55
CA GLY A 342 -39.24 1.25 20.17
C GLY A 342 -39.20 2.78 20.07
N ALA A 343 -40.02 3.48 20.85
CA ALA A 343 -40.07 4.95 20.90
C ALA A 343 -38.78 5.54 21.48
N GLU A 344 -38.26 4.97 22.57
CA GLU A 344 -36.96 5.35 23.14
C GLU A 344 -35.84 5.17 22.10
N ARG A 345 -35.85 4.04 21.37
CA ARG A 345 -34.87 3.75 20.32
C ARG A 345 -34.99 4.71 19.14
N LEU A 346 -36.22 5.02 18.72
CA LEU A 346 -36.48 5.95 17.63
C LEU A 346 -35.97 7.36 17.99
N LYS A 347 -36.18 7.80 19.22
CA LYS A 347 -35.67 9.07 19.74
C LYS A 347 -34.16 9.15 19.69
N GLU A 348 -33.45 8.08 20.11
CA GLU A 348 -32.00 7.98 19.98
C GLU A 348 -31.56 8.08 18.51
N LEU A 349 -32.20 7.34 17.60
CA LEU A 349 -31.86 7.35 16.18
C LEU A 349 -32.10 8.70 15.51
N ILE A 350 -33.16 9.42 15.88
CA ILE A 350 -33.42 10.78 15.40
C ILE A 350 -32.35 11.74 15.91
N ALA A 351 -31.91 11.60 17.16
CA ALA A 351 -30.88 12.45 17.75
C ALA A 351 -29.47 12.20 17.18
N ASP A 352 -29.17 10.96 16.80
CA ASP A 352 -27.89 10.52 16.25
C ASP A 352 -27.83 10.59 14.71
N LYS A 353 -28.81 11.20 14.05
CA LYS A 353 -28.86 11.25 12.58
C LYS A 353 -27.64 12.02 12.03
N ASP A 354 -26.86 11.34 11.20
CA ASP A 354 -25.74 11.93 10.48
C ASP A 354 -26.23 12.58 9.18
N ASP A 355 -26.20 13.92 9.14
CA ASP A 355 -26.58 14.72 7.97
C ASP A 355 -25.45 14.83 6.92
N SER A 356 -24.44 13.95 6.99
CA SER A 356 -23.36 13.94 6.01
C SER A 356 -23.88 13.59 4.60
N VAL A 357 -23.51 14.42 3.63
CA VAL A 357 -23.83 14.17 2.21
C VAL A 357 -23.01 12.99 1.72
N LYS A 358 -23.68 11.94 1.26
CA LYS A 358 -23.01 10.78 0.65
C LYS A 358 -22.46 11.18 -0.72
N ALA A 359 -21.20 10.81 -0.99
CA ALA A 359 -20.53 11.17 -2.24
C ALA A 359 -21.02 10.36 -3.46
N ASP A 360 -21.53 9.16 -3.22
CA ASP A 360 -22.12 8.31 -4.26
C ASP A 360 -23.59 8.72 -4.52
N PRO A 361 -23.98 9.03 -5.78
CA PRO A 361 -25.33 9.51 -6.10
C PRO A 361 -26.46 8.51 -5.77
N GLU A 362 -26.21 7.21 -5.91
CA GLU A 362 -27.24 6.19 -5.65
C GLU A 362 -27.40 5.95 -4.15
N LEU A 363 -26.31 5.94 -3.39
CA LEU A 363 -26.37 5.93 -1.92
C LEU A 363 -27.10 7.17 -1.38
N GLU A 364 -26.89 8.34 -1.99
CA GLU A 364 -27.61 9.57 -1.62
C GLU A 364 -29.09 9.45 -1.96
N ARG A 365 -29.44 8.99 -3.17
CA ARG A 365 -30.83 8.77 -3.61
C ARG A 365 -31.56 7.81 -2.68
N LEU A 366 -31.01 6.63 -2.41
CA LEU A 366 -31.63 5.61 -1.55
C LEU A 366 -31.75 6.07 -0.09
N SER A 367 -30.79 6.87 0.41
CA SER A 367 -30.91 7.47 1.76
C SER A 367 -32.09 8.43 1.83
N LYS A 368 -32.23 9.33 0.85
CA LYS A 368 -33.36 10.28 0.79
C LYS A 368 -34.71 9.56 0.68
N LEU A 369 -34.80 8.50 -0.13
CA LEU A 369 -36.00 7.69 -0.25
C LEU A 369 -36.36 6.97 1.06
N ALA A 370 -35.37 6.41 1.76
CA ALA A 370 -35.57 5.80 3.06
C ALA A 370 -36.08 6.80 4.11
N GLU A 371 -35.48 7.99 4.15
CA GLU A 371 -35.87 9.06 5.06
C GLU A 371 -37.28 9.58 4.76
N GLN A 372 -37.63 9.75 3.48
CA GLN A 372 -38.98 10.12 3.06
C GLN A 372 -39.99 9.04 3.48
N ALA A 373 -39.70 7.76 3.19
CA ALA A 373 -40.55 6.65 3.59
C ALA A 373 -40.73 6.56 5.13
N GLU A 374 -39.67 6.81 5.91
CA GLU A 374 -39.74 6.89 7.38
C GLU A 374 -40.64 8.02 7.86
N SER A 375 -40.52 9.22 7.26
CA SER A 375 -41.36 10.38 7.61
C SER A 375 -42.85 10.15 7.30
N GLU A 376 -43.14 9.25 6.37
CA GLU A 376 -44.49 8.84 6.00
C GLU A 376 -44.98 7.61 6.79
N GLY A 377 -44.17 7.07 7.70
CA GLY A 377 -44.51 5.86 8.47
C GLY A 377 -44.42 4.55 7.66
N ALA A 378 -43.91 4.59 6.43
CA ALA A 378 -43.69 3.44 5.56
C ALA A 378 -42.40 2.69 5.93
N ILE A 379 -42.29 2.27 7.21
CA ILE A 379 -41.06 1.71 7.80
C ILE A 379 -40.54 0.48 7.04
N ALA A 380 -41.43 -0.40 6.57
CA ALA A 380 -41.00 -1.58 5.81
C ALA A 380 -40.34 -1.21 4.46
N LEU A 381 -40.85 -0.19 3.78
CA LEU A 381 -40.28 0.29 2.52
C LEU A 381 -38.97 1.05 2.77
N ALA A 382 -38.90 1.84 3.84
CA ALA A 382 -37.65 2.48 4.25
C ALA A 382 -36.53 1.45 4.50
N LEU A 383 -36.85 0.33 5.17
CA LEU A 383 -35.91 -0.77 5.35
C LEU A 383 -35.45 -1.36 4.01
N GLN A 384 -36.35 -1.54 3.04
CA GLN A 384 -35.96 -2.00 1.70
C GLN A 384 -34.98 -1.06 1.01
N TYR A 385 -35.20 0.26 1.07
CA TYR A 385 -34.26 1.24 0.52
C TYR A 385 -32.90 1.22 1.25
N ARG A 386 -32.91 1.05 2.58
CA ARG A 386 -31.67 0.91 3.37
C ARG A 386 -30.92 -0.39 3.04
N ASP A 387 -31.62 -1.49 2.81
CA ASP A 387 -31.04 -2.75 2.38
C ASP A 387 -30.43 -2.64 0.97
N GLN A 388 -31.12 -1.97 0.04
CA GLN A 388 -30.59 -1.65 -1.29
C GLN A 388 -29.34 -0.77 -1.21
N ALA A 389 -29.35 0.25 -0.36
CA ALA A 389 -28.19 1.12 -0.15
C ALA A 389 -27.00 0.33 0.41
N SER A 390 -27.26 -0.59 1.34
CA SER A 390 -26.22 -1.46 1.92
C SER A 390 -25.65 -2.41 0.87
N ALA A 391 -26.50 -3.04 0.05
CA ALA A 391 -26.05 -3.88 -1.05
C ALA A 391 -25.21 -3.11 -2.08
N HIS A 392 -25.61 -1.88 -2.42
CA HIS A 392 -24.83 -1.02 -3.30
C HIS A 392 -23.48 -0.62 -2.68
N ALA A 393 -23.46 -0.33 -1.37
CA ALA A 393 -22.21 -0.05 -0.65
C ALA A 393 -21.26 -1.27 -0.63
N ASP A 394 -21.80 -2.48 -0.51
CA ASP A 394 -21.01 -3.73 -0.61
C ASP A 394 -20.41 -3.89 -2.01
N ASP A 395 -21.18 -3.59 -3.07
CA ASP A 395 -20.67 -3.62 -4.45
C ASP A 395 -19.53 -2.61 -4.66
N LEU A 396 -19.70 -1.37 -4.19
CA LEU A 396 -18.66 -0.33 -4.25
C LEU A 396 -17.40 -0.73 -3.46
N LEU A 397 -17.57 -1.35 -2.29
CA LEU A 397 -16.45 -1.85 -1.49
C LEU A 397 -15.66 -2.92 -2.26
N ASN A 398 -16.35 -3.88 -2.87
CA ASN A 398 -15.73 -4.93 -3.64
C ASN A 398 -14.97 -4.36 -4.86
N GLU A 399 -15.56 -3.41 -5.58
CA GLU A 399 -14.90 -2.72 -6.70
C GLU A 399 -13.60 -2.01 -6.24
N LYS A 400 -13.65 -1.33 -5.09
CA LYS A 400 -12.47 -0.62 -4.55
C LYS A 400 -11.38 -1.56 -4.05
N LEU A 401 -11.75 -2.72 -3.50
CA LEU A 401 -10.80 -3.77 -3.13
C LEU A 401 -10.13 -4.37 -4.39
N ASP A 402 -10.91 -4.63 -5.44
CA ASP A 402 -10.38 -5.12 -6.73
C ASP A 402 -9.44 -4.10 -7.39
N GLU A 403 -9.77 -2.80 -7.35
CA GLU A 403 -8.88 -1.72 -7.81
C GLU A 403 -7.56 -1.68 -7.02
N ALA A 404 -7.62 -1.86 -5.70
CA ALA A 404 -6.43 -1.87 -4.84
C ALA A 404 -5.53 -3.09 -5.10
N ASP A 405 -6.11 -4.27 -5.28
CA ASP A 405 -5.38 -5.49 -5.64
C ASP A 405 -4.75 -5.38 -7.03
N LYS A 406 -5.45 -4.78 -7.98
CA LYS A 406 -4.90 -4.49 -9.31
C LYS A 406 -3.72 -3.52 -9.24
N LEU A 407 -3.86 -2.42 -8.49
CA LEU A 407 -2.77 -1.46 -8.29
C LEU A 407 -1.55 -2.15 -7.66
N ARG A 408 -1.76 -3.00 -6.66
CA ARG A 408 -0.68 -3.78 -6.04
C ARG A 408 0.04 -4.64 -7.07
N GLN A 409 -0.71 -5.34 -7.94
CA GLN A 409 -0.12 -6.19 -8.98
C GLN A 409 0.63 -5.35 -10.03
N ASP A 410 0.06 -4.22 -10.47
CA ASP A 410 0.70 -3.31 -11.42
C ASP A 410 2.06 -2.80 -10.88
N MET A 411 2.12 -2.45 -9.58
CA MET A 411 3.37 -2.02 -8.93
C MET A 411 4.41 -3.14 -8.86
N ILE A 412 3.99 -4.39 -8.63
CA ILE A 412 4.87 -5.57 -8.67
C ILE A 412 5.42 -5.79 -10.09
N ASP A 413 4.58 -5.67 -11.12
CA ASP A 413 4.97 -5.86 -12.51
C ASP A 413 5.94 -4.76 -13.00
N ILE A 414 5.71 -3.51 -12.57
CA ILE A 414 6.64 -2.40 -12.81
C ILE A 414 8.00 -2.68 -12.16
N ALA A 415 8.02 -3.12 -10.90
CA ALA A 415 9.26 -3.46 -10.21
C ALA A 415 9.98 -4.63 -10.87
N GLN A 416 9.26 -5.66 -11.30
CA GLN A 416 9.82 -6.79 -12.03
C GLN A 416 10.44 -6.36 -13.35
N THR A 417 9.80 -5.43 -14.08
CA THR A 417 10.36 -4.87 -15.33
C THR A 417 11.70 -4.19 -15.10
N TYR A 418 11.83 -3.39 -14.03
CA TYR A 418 13.12 -2.81 -13.64
C TYR A 418 14.14 -3.89 -13.27
N ALA A 419 13.74 -4.90 -12.49
CA ALA A 419 14.62 -5.97 -12.06
C ALA A 419 15.10 -6.86 -13.22
N ASP A 420 14.28 -7.14 -14.21
CA ASP A 420 14.64 -7.93 -15.40
C ASP A 420 15.65 -7.18 -16.28
N ASN A 421 15.46 -5.86 -16.42
CA ASN A 421 16.44 -5.00 -17.08
C ASN A 421 17.75 -4.95 -16.27
N ALA A 422 17.67 -4.81 -14.94
CA ALA A 422 18.84 -4.83 -14.07
C ALA A 422 19.63 -6.14 -14.21
N ALA A 423 18.94 -7.28 -14.22
CA ALA A 423 19.55 -8.59 -14.44
C ALA A 423 20.25 -8.67 -15.80
N THR A 424 19.66 -8.10 -16.85
CA THR A 424 20.27 -8.02 -18.18
C THR A 424 21.51 -7.12 -18.17
N ALA A 425 21.47 -5.99 -17.47
CA ALA A 425 22.61 -5.09 -17.30
C ALA A 425 23.78 -5.78 -16.56
N VAL A 426 23.50 -6.60 -15.53
CA VAL A 426 24.52 -7.44 -14.87
C VAL A 426 25.20 -8.39 -15.85
N LEU A 427 24.44 -9.04 -16.75
CA LEU A 427 25.03 -9.92 -17.78
C LEU A 427 25.94 -9.18 -18.75
N ASN A 428 25.71 -7.88 -18.95
CA ASN A 428 26.56 -7.01 -19.76
C ASN A 428 27.68 -6.33 -18.95
N TYR A 429 27.89 -6.74 -17.69
CA TYR A 429 28.85 -6.15 -16.75
C TYR A 429 28.62 -4.64 -16.46
N ASP A 430 27.43 -4.12 -16.78
CA ASP A 430 27.01 -2.75 -16.45
C ASP A 430 26.37 -2.71 -15.05
N HIS A 431 27.22 -2.92 -14.07
CA HIS A 431 26.81 -3.10 -12.67
C HIS A 431 26.27 -1.80 -12.03
N ILE A 432 26.73 -0.62 -12.45
CA ILE A 432 26.21 0.66 -11.95
C ILE A 432 24.78 0.88 -12.43
N HIS A 433 24.51 0.62 -13.73
CA HIS A 433 23.15 0.72 -14.24
C HIS A 433 22.21 -0.32 -13.59
N ALA A 434 22.70 -1.54 -13.40
CA ALA A 434 21.96 -2.57 -12.67
C ALA A 434 21.60 -2.14 -11.24
N ALA A 435 22.54 -1.52 -10.51
CA ALA A 435 22.30 -1.02 -9.17
C ALA A 435 21.20 0.06 -9.14
N ASP A 436 21.21 1.02 -10.07
CA ASP A 436 20.15 2.03 -10.20
C ASP A 436 18.78 1.40 -10.46
N LEU A 437 18.71 0.43 -11.39
CA LEU A 437 17.46 -0.26 -11.74
C LEU A 437 16.92 -1.10 -10.58
N TYR A 438 17.79 -1.83 -9.85
CA TYR A 438 17.36 -2.55 -8.64
C TYR A 438 16.87 -1.60 -7.55
N GLY A 439 17.49 -0.42 -7.40
CA GLY A 439 17.00 0.63 -6.50
C GLY A 439 15.60 1.11 -6.86
N LYS A 440 15.32 1.33 -8.16
CA LYS A 440 13.98 1.67 -8.67
C LYS A 440 12.97 0.55 -8.43
N ALA A 441 13.38 -0.70 -8.67
CA ALA A 441 12.55 -1.87 -8.39
C ALA A 441 12.18 -1.96 -6.90
N ALA A 442 13.15 -1.78 -6.00
CA ALA A 442 12.90 -1.80 -4.56
C ALA A 442 11.91 -0.72 -4.11
N LEU A 443 12.09 0.52 -4.59
CA LEU A 443 11.19 1.64 -4.28
C LEU A 443 9.77 1.41 -4.79
N ALA A 444 9.60 0.84 -5.98
CA ALA A 444 8.29 0.60 -6.57
C ALA A 444 7.42 -0.38 -5.74
N VAL A 445 8.03 -1.30 -5.00
CA VAL A 445 7.28 -2.29 -4.18
C VAL A 445 7.41 -2.08 -2.67
N MET A 446 8.03 -1.00 -2.19
CA MET A 446 8.33 -0.83 -0.77
C MET A 446 7.08 -0.88 0.14
N ASP A 447 5.96 -0.32 -0.33
CA ASP A 447 4.68 -0.32 0.38
C ASP A 447 3.76 -1.50 0.00
N TRP A 448 4.14 -2.30 -1.01
CA TRP A 448 3.28 -3.30 -1.65
C TRP A 448 3.75 -4.75 -1.41
N ASP A 449 5.06 -4.96 -1.38
CA ASP A 449 5.72 -6.25 -1.12
C ASP A 449 7.11 -6.03 -0.49
N LYS A 450 7.14 -6.06 0.85
CA LYS A 450 8.37 -5.86 1.63
C LYS A 450 9.45 -6.91 1.37
N ALA A 451 9.05 -8.14 1.01
CA ALA A 451 10.00 -9.21 0.75
C ALA A 451 10.73 -8.97 -0.59
N LYS A 452 9.99 -8.58 -1.63
CA LYS A 452 10.60 -8.15 -2.90
C LYS A 452 11.42 -6.88 -2.76
N ALA A 453 10.95 -5.89 -1.98
CA ALA A 453 11.71 -4.68 -1.72
C ALA A 453 13.07 -4.99 -1.08
N LEU A 454 13.10 -5.91 -0.09
CA LEU A 454 14.34 -6.37 0.53
C LEU A 454 15.26 -7.09 -0.49
N ASP A 455 14.72 -8.02 -1.28
CA ASP A 455 15.49 -8.75 -2.29
C ASP A 455 16.14 -7.81 -3.32
N TYR A 456 15.38 -6.82 -3.83
CA TYR A 456 15.92 -5.84 -4.77
C TYR A 456 16.93 -4.88 -4.12
N THR A 457 16.74 -4.49 -2.87
CA THR A 457 17.73 -3.68 -2.13
C THR A 457 19.04 -4.46 -1.94
N ILE A 458 18.96 -5.76 -1.65
CA ILE A 458 20.14 -6.63 -1.57
C ILE A 458 20.84 -6.70 -2.93
N LYS A 459 20.10 -6.93 -4.02
CA LYS A 459 20.66 -7.00 -5.38
C LYS A 459 21.29 -5.69 -5.84
N GLN A 460 20.77 -4.55 -5.41
CA GLN A 460 21.40 -3.24 -5.62
C GLN A 460 22.79 -3.20 -4.96
N GLY A 461 22.91 -3.63 -3.71
CA GLY A 461 24.20 -3.72 -3.01
C GLY A 461 25.15 -4.74 -3.65
N ASP A 462 24.64 -5.88 -4.09
CA ASP A 462 25.42 -6.94 -4.75
C ASP A 462 26.03 -6.41 -6.07
N ALA A 463 25.23 -5.71 -6.89
CA ALA A 463 25.73 -5.09 -8.12
C ALA A 463 26.82 -4.04 -7.86
N LEU A 464 26.67 -3.19 -6.84
CA LEU A 464 27.71 -2.22 -6.45
C LEU A 464 28.99 -2.92 -5.95
N THR A 465 28.85 -4.02 -5.21
CA THR A 465 29.97 -4.83 -4.74
C THR A 465 30.74 -5.45 -5.91
N ASP A 466 30.02 -5.98 -6.90
CA ASP A 466 30.61 -6.53 -8.12
C ASP A 466 31.33 -5.44 -8.93
N HIS A 467 30.72 -4.26 -9.10
CA HIS A 467 31.37 -3.13 -9.76
C HIS A 467 32.66 -2.73 -9.06
N GLY A 468 32.58 -2.50 -7.75
CA GLY A 468 33.72 -2.11 -6.94
C GLY A 468 34.83 -3.15 -7.01
N THR A 469 34.47 -4.45 -7.00
CA THR A 469 35.43 -5.54 -7.09
C THR A 469 36.08 -5.64 -8.48
N LEU A 470 35.32 -5.55 -9.56
CA LEU A 470 35.85 -5.72 -10.91
C LEU A 470 36.60 -4.49 -11.43
N GLN A 471 36.16 -3.28 -11.08
CA GLN A 471 36.71 -2.03 -11.59
C GLN A 471 37.67 -1.34 -10.61
N ILE A 472 37.94 -1.97 -9.46
CA ILE A 472 38.79 -1.42 -8.40
C ILE A 472 38.25 -0.08 -7.88
N ASP A 473 36.92 0.06 -7.83
CA ASP A 473 36.23 1.26 -7.35
C ASP A 473 35.85 1.12 -5.87
N ASN A 474 36.56 1.85 -5.01
CA ASN A 474 36.31 1.83 -3.57
C ASN A 474 35.05 2.62 -3.17
N ASP A 475 34.63 3.62 -3.95
CA ASP A 475 33.43 4.39 -3.67
C ASP A 475 32.19 3.55 -3.90
N ALA A 476 32.19 2.71 -4.95
CA ALA A 476 31.12 1.73 -5.18
C ALA A 476 31.01 0.71 -4.02
N LEU A 477 32.13 0.23 -3.46
CA LEU A 477 32.12 -0.65 -2.28
C LEU A 477 31.54 0.05 -1.05
N ASN A 478 31.87 1.33 -0.83
CA ASN A 478 31.31 2.13 0.26
C ASN A 478 29.79 2.36 0.08
N GLN A 479 29.35 2.62 -1.15
CA GLN A 479 27.92 2.72 -1.47
C GLN A 479 27.20 1.40 -1.23
N ALA A 480 27.78 0.26 -1.61
CA ALA A 480 27.22 -1.07 -1.33
C ALA A 480 27.01 -1.29 0.17
N LEU A 481 28.00 -0.94 1.01
CA LEU A 481 27.88 -1.02 2.46
C LEU A 481 26.73 -0.15 3.02
N ALA A 482 26.52 1.04 2.46
CA ALA A 482 25.39 1.89 2.84
C ALA A 482 24.04 1.29 2.42
N ILE A 483 23.96 0.62 1.27
CA ILE A 483 22.75 -0.09 0.83
C ILE A 483 22.47 -1.30 1.73
N TYR A 484 23.48 -2.10 2.08
CA TYR A 484 23.30 -3.22 2.99
C TYR A 484 22.88 -2.78 4.40
N ALA A 485 23.34 -1.62 4.87
CA ALA A 485 22.88 -1.05 6.13
C ALA A 485 21.37 -0.77 6.11
N LYS A 486 20.83 -0.21 5.02
CA LYS A 486 19.38 -0.03 4.83
C LYS A 486 18.64 -1.36 4.77
N ALA A 487 19.20 -2.35 4.07
CA ALA A 487 18.60 -3.69 4.01
C ALA A 487 18.56 -4.38 5.38
N LEU A 488 19.52 -4.12 6.28
CA LEU A 488 19.48 -4.62 7.66
C LEU A 488 18.34 -4.03 8.49
N GLU A 489 17.93 -2.78 8.23
CA GLU A 489 16.75 -2.18 8.87
C GLU A 489 15.46 -2.88 8.43
N MET A 490 15.41 -3.35 7.18
CA MET A 490 14.29 -4.12 6.62
C MET A 490 14.26 -5.58 7.09
N ALA A 491 15.43 -6.13 7.45
CA ALA A 491 15.59 -7.49 7.97
C ALA A 491 16.30 -7.52 9.33
N PRO A 492 15.66 -7.05 10.43
CA PRO A 492 16.24 -7.09 11.77
C PRO A 492 16.54 -8.52 12.22
N ARG A 493 17.58 -8.69 13.05
CA ARG A 493 18.01 -10.02 13.53
C ARG A 493 16.90 -10.77 14.27
N GLU A 494 16.06 -10.05 15.00
CA GLU A 494 15.01 -10.59 15.87
C GLU A 494 13.86 -11.18 15.07
N THR A 495 13.55 -10.62 13.91
CA THR A 495 12.37 -10.98 13.10
C THR A 495 12.72 -11.71 11.81
N ALA A 496 13.92 -11.49 11.26
CA ALA A 496 14.42 -12.09 10.04
C ALA A 496 15.89 -12.59 10.18
N PRO A 497 16.21 -13.47 11.15
CA PRO A 497 17.59 -13.85 11.47
C PRO A 497 18.35 -14.44 10.28
N ARG A 498 17.68 -15.16 9.38
CA ARG A 498 18.31 -15.77 8.20
C ARG A 498 18.75 -14.73 7.16
N ASP A 499 17.90 -13.77 6.85
CA ASP A 499 18.22 -12.72 5.88
C ASP A 499 19.22 -11.72 6.46
N TRP A 500 19.09 -11.43 7.76
CA TRP A 500 20.10 -10.69 8.53
C TRP A 500 21.49 -11.34 8.42
N ALA A 501 21.60 -12.66 8.62
CA ALA A 501 22.88 -13.37 8.52
C ALA A 501 23.48 -13.35 7.10
N LYS A 502 22.63 -13.47 6.07
CA LYS A 502 23.06 -13.33 4.67
C LYS A 502 23.58 -11.93 4.35
N LEU A 503 22.95 -10.89 4.90
CA LEU A 503 23.40 -9.51 4.78
C LEU A 503 24.75 -9.29 5.48
N GLN A 504 24.94 -9.85 6.68
CA GLN A 504 26.23 -9.82 7.36
C GLN A 504 27.33 -10.50 6.53
N GLY A 505 27.04 -11.63 5.88
CA GLY A 505 27.97 -12.28 4.95
C GLY A 505 28.39 -11.39 3.78
N ARG A 506 27.44 -10.67 3.17
CA ARG A 506 27.70 -9.69 2.08
C ARG A 506 28.53 -8.51 2.54
N ILE A 507 28.22 -7.96 3.71
CA ILE A 507 29.00 -6.89 4.35
C ILE A 507 30.43 -7.37 4.60
N GLY A 508 30.59 -8.59 5.13
CA GLY A 508 31.88 -9.23 5.35
C GLY A 508 32.71 -9.32 4.07
N GLN A 509 32.12 -9.83 2.98
CA GLN A 509 32.77 -9.94 1.67
C GLN A 509 33.17 -8.59 1.09
N THR A 510 32.28 -7.60 1.16
CA THR A 510 32.53 -6.24 0.67
C THR A 510 33.70 -5.59 1.41
N LYS A 511 33.71 -5.71 2.75
CA LYS A 511 34.80 -5.22 3.59
C LYS A 511 36.10 -6.00 3.38
N GLN A 512 36.04 -7.30 3.12
CA GLN A 512 37.22 -8.10 2.79
C GLN A 512 37.93 -7.52 1.55
N GLY A 513 37.18 -7.27 0.47
CA GLY A 513 37.72 -6.67 -0.75
C GLY A 513 38.34 -5.29 -0.51
N LEU A 514 37.62 -4.43 0.22
CA LEU A 514 38.11 -3.08 0.54
C LEU A 514 39.35 -3.10 1.45
N GLY A 515 39.34 -3.89 2.52
CA GLY A 515 40.45 -4.02 3.46
C GLY A 515 41.70 -4.60 2.80
N ALA A 516 41.55 -5.65 1.97
CA ALA A 516 42.65 -6.25 1.24
C ALA A 516 43.36 -5.26 0.32
N ARG A 517 42.60 -4.37 -0.34
CA ARG A 517 43.15 -3.35 -1.26
C ARG A 517 43.83 -2.20 -0.56
N LEU A 518 43.21 -1.69 0.49
CA LEU A 518 43.74 -0.55 1.24
C LEU A 518 44.84 -0.95 2.24
N GLY A 519 45.01 -2.26 2.50
CA GLY A 519 45.89 -2.74 3.55
C GLY A 519 45.40 -2.34 4.96
N ASP A 520 44.13 -1.98 5.09
CA ASP A 520 43.56 -1.45 6.33
C ASP A 520 43.13 -2.59 7.26
N VAL A 521 43.89 -2.75 8.35
CA VAL A 521 43.66 -3.75 9.40
C VAL A 521 42.30 -3.58 10.07
N ALA A 522 41.82 -2.35 10.28
CA ALA A 522 40.53 -2.10 10.93
C ALA A 522 39.36 -2.57 10.04
N ILE A 523 39.46 -2.36 8.73
CA ILE A 523 38.45 -2.85 7.78
C ILE A 523 38.44 -4.38 7.73
N MET A 524 39.61 -5.03 7.73
CA MET A 524 39.71 -6.49 7.80
C MET A 524 39.11 -7.04 9.11
N GLN A 525 39.37 -6.39 10.24
CA GLN A 525 38.78 -6.78 11.52
C GLN A 525 37.25 -6.66 11.50
N ALA A 526 36.74 -5.57 10.93
CA ALA A 526 35.30 -5.37 10.77
C ALA A 526 34.65 -6.33 9.75
N SER A 527 35.43 -6.91 8.83
CA SER A 527 35.00 -8.01 7.94
C SER A 527 34.90 -9.33 8.71
N ILE A 528 35.90 -9.65 9.53
CA ILE A 528 35.91 -10.82 10.43
C ILE A 528 34.67 -10.80 11.34
N GLU A 529 34.39 -9.65 11.97
CA GLU A 529 33.21 -9.48 12.83
C GLU A 529 31.89 -9.74 12.10
N ALA A 530 31.77 -9.28 10.85
CA ALA A 530 30.57 -9.52 10.04
C ALA A 530 30.40 -11.00 9.69
N PHE A 531 31.48 -11.71 9.34
CA PHE A 531 31.42 -13.15 9.12
C PHE A 531 31.11 -13.93 10.41
N ASP A 532 31.72 -13.57 11.55
CA ASP A 532 31.41 -14.17 12.85
C ASP A 532 29.92 -13.98 13.22
N GLN A 533 29.37 -12.79 12.93
CA GLN A 533 27.95 -12.50 13.10
C GLN A 533 27.07 -13.39 12.20
N ALA A 534 27.39 -13.53 10.92
CA ALA A 534 26.67 -14.42 10.01
C ALA A 534 26.70 -15.88 10.50
N LEU A 535 27.87 -16.37 10.91
CA LEU A 535 28.09 -17.73 11.41
C LEU A 535 27.48 -18.00 12.80
N SER A 536 27.08 -16.95 13.53
CA SER A 536 26.32 -17.11 14.78
C SER A 536 24.87 -17.57 14.56
N VAL A 537 24.37 -17.41 13.33
CA VAL A 537 23.01 -17.81 12.93
C VAL A 537 23.05 -18.95 11.92
N GLN A 538 23.93 -18.86 10.92
CA GLN A 538 24.15 -19.93 9.96
C GLN A 538 24.98 -21.00 10.64
N THR A 539 24.43 -22.20 10.82
CA THR A 539 25.15 -23.33 11.43
C THR A 539 25.33 -24.46 10.44
N ARG A 540 26.29 -25.35 10.71
CA ARG A 540 26.53 -26.54 9.90
C ARG A 540 25.28 -27.42 9.80
N GLU A 541 24.51 -27.52 10.88
CA GLU A 541 23.34 -28.40 10.98
C GLU A 541 22.12 -27.83 10.23
N THR A 542 21.96 -26.51 10.22
CA THR A 542 20.75 -25.85 9.67
C THR A 542 20.96 -25.28 8.27
N THR A 543 22.17 -24.84 7.96
CA THR A 543 22.53 -24.20 6.68
C THR A 543 23.96 -24.61 6.26
N PRO A 544 24.23 -25.91 6.02
CA PRO A 544 25.59 -26.44 5.84
C PRO A 544 26.39 -25.74 4.75
N ARG A 545 25.76 -25.46 3.60
CA ARG A 545 26.42 -24.82 2.45
C ARG A 545 26.79 -23.36 2.71
N ASP A 546 25.87 -22.58 3.26
CA ASP A 546 26.10 -21.16 3.59
C ASP A 546 27.12 -21.03 4.72
N TRP A 547 27.04 -21.91 5.73
CA TRP A 547 28.00 -21.98 6.81
C TRP A 547 29.42 -22.29 6.30
N ALA A 548 29.57 -23.29 5.43
CA ALA A 548 30.87 -23.62 4.84
C ALA A 548 31.43 -22.51 3.95
N ALA A 549 30.57 -21.79 3.21
CA ALA A 549 30.98 -20.63 2.43
C ALA A 549 31.45 -19.48 3.34
N GLY A 550 30.70 -19.21 4.42
CA GLY A 550 31.08 -18.23 5.44
C GLY A 550 32.41 -18.58 6.13
N GLN A 551 32.64 -19.86 6.45
CA GLN A 551 33.90 -20.34 7.01
C GLN A 551 35.08 -20.16 6.05
N ASN A 552 34.90 -20.48 4.76
CA ASN A 552 35.93 -20.23 3.75
C ASN A 552 36.25 -18.73 3.61
N ASN A 553 35.23 -17.88 3.58
CA ASN A 553 35.44 -16.43 3.45
C ASN A 553 36.09 -15.82 4.71
N LEU A 554 35.67 -16.27 5.89
CA LEU A 554 36.34 -15.95 7.16
C LEU A 554 37.80 -16.39 7.14
N GLY A 555 38.10 -17.60 6.66
CA GLY A 555 39.45 -18.10 6.47
C GLY A 555 40.29 -17.19 5.58
N ASN A 556 39.74 -16.71 4.46
CA ASN A 556 40.43 -15.82 3.52
C ASN A 556 40.79 -14.45 4.12
N VAL A 557 39.87 -13.83 4.89
CA VAL A 557 40.16 -12.54 5.53
C VAL A 557 41.16 -12.72 6.69
N LEU A 558 41.06 -13.80 7.46
CA LEU A 558 42.04 -14.13 8.51
C LEU A 558 43.42 -14.40 7.91
N TYR A 559 43.50 -15.11 6.79
CA TYR A 559 44.75 -15.30 6.06
C TYR A 559 45.36 -13.96 5.64
N SER A 560 44.55 -13.08 5.03
CA SER A 560 45.01 -11.77 4.55
C SER A 560 45.54 -10.90 5.69
N LEU A 561 44.85 -10.90 6.85
CA LEU A 561 45.28 -10.17 8.04
C LEU A 561 46.56 -10.79 8.63
N GLY A 562 46.55 -12.10 8.87
CA GLY A 562 47.67 -12.82 9.47
C GLY A 562 48.95 -12.79 8.64
N TYR A 563 48.83 -12.88 7.31
CA TYR A 563 49.97 -12.74 6.40
C TYR A 563 50.61 -11.35 6.49
N ARG A 564 49.78 -10.29 6.61
CA ARG A 564 50.28 -8.91 6.72
C ARG A 564 50.90 -8.60 8.07
N THR A 565 50.36 -9.15 9.15
CA THR A 565 50.83 -8.86 10.52
C THR A 565 51.90 -9.83 11.00
N GLY A 566 52.08 -10.98 10.34
CA GLY A 566 52.89 -12.09 10.83
C GLY A 566 52.29 -12.79 12.06
N ASP A 567 51.01 -12.53 12.39
CA ASP A 567 50.38 -13.10 13.57
C ASP A 567 50.02 -14.57 13.37
N GLN A 568 50.78 -15.44 14.03
CA GLN A 568 50.61 -16.89 13.99
C GLN A 568 49.24 -17.33 14.51
N ALA A 569 48.67 -16.65 15.51
CA ALA A 569 47.37 -17.00 16.06
C ALA A 569 46.24 -16.75 15.05
N THR A 570 46.29 -15.61 14.36
CA THR A 570 45.35 -15.29 13.28
C THR A 570 45.48 -16.27 12.10
N LEU A 571 46.71 -16.63 11.71
CA LEU A 571 46.95 -17.64 10.67
C LEU A 571 46.43 -19.03 11.08
N GLN A 572 46.58 -19.42 12.34
CA GLN A 572 46.00 -20.67 12.85
C GLN A 572 44.46 -20.63 12.79
N ARG A 573 43.85 -19.52 13.18
CA ARG A 573 42.38 -19.35 13.10
C ARG A 573 41.89 -19.42 11.64
N SER A 574 42.68 -18.93 10.67
CA SER A 574 42.38 -19.09 9.24
C SER A 574 42.35 -20.56 8.82
N ILE A 575 43.36 -21.34 9.23
CA ILE A 575 43.43 -22.79 8.97
C ILE A 575 42.23 -23.51 9.58
N ASP A 576 41.89 -23.19 10.84
CA ASP A 576 40.75 -23.78 11.54
C ASP A 576 39.43 -23.52 10.80
N ALA A 577 39.23 -22.30 10.29
CA ALA A 577 38.04 -21.94 9.50
C ALA A 577 37.97 -22.72 8.17
N PHE A 578 39.09 -22.88 7.46
CA PHE A 578 39.12 -23.75 6.27
C PHE A 578 38.85 -25.21 6.61
N ASP A 579 39.38 -25.72 7.73
CA ASP A 579 39.11 -27.08 8.21
C ASP A 579 37.62 -27.26 8.53
N GLN A 580 36.94 -26.25 9.08
CA GLN A 580 35.49 -26.26 9.25
C GLN A 580 34.75 -26.34 7.90
N ALA A 581 35.15 -25.55 6.90
CA ALA A 581 34.53 -25.60 5.56
C ALA A 581 34.70 -26.97 4.89
N LEU A 582 35.85 -27.64 5.08
CA LEU A 582 36.14 -28.98 4.55
C LEU A 582 35.31 -30.11 5.23
N LEU A 583 34.62 -29.83 6.34
CA LEU A 583 33.63 -30.78 6.91
C LEU A 583 32.38 -30.90 6.04
N VAL A 584 32.12 -29.92 5.17
CA VAL A 584 30.94 -29.88 4.28
C VAL A 584 31.35 -30.07 2.83
N TYR A 585 32.39 -29.37 2.37
CA TYR A 585 32.89 -29.53 1.01
C TYR A 585 33.78 -30.76 0.96
N THR A 586 33.28 -31.84 0.35
CA THR A 586 34.01 -33.09 0.15
C THR A 586 34.33 -33.28 -1.34
N PRO A 587 35.35 -34.10 -1.68
CA PRO A 587 35.68 -34.37 -3.08
C PRO A 587 34.54 -35.05 -3.86
N GLU A 588 33.67 -35.81 -3.20
CA GLU A 588 32.54 -36.49 -3.84
C GLU A 588 31.36 -35.55 -4.09
N ALA A 589 31.07 -34.65 -3.15
CA ALA A 589 29.87 -33.82 -3.18
C ALA A 589 30.08 -32.47 -3.87
N GLU A 590 31.20 -31.80 -3.60
CA GLU A 590 31.46 -30.42 -4.05
C GLU A 590 32.95 -30.26 -4.45
N PRO A 591 33.45 -31.01 -5.44
CA PRO A 591 34.88 -31.15 -5.71
C PRO A 591 35.63 -29.85 -6.02
N ILE A 592 34.99 -28.90 -6.71
CA ILE A 592 35.60 -27.61 -7.07
C ILE A 592 35.80 -26.76 -5.81
N ARG A 593 34.76 -26.67 -4.97
CA ARG A 593 34.82 -25.91 -3.70
C ARG A 593 35.81 -26.57 -2.75
N TRP A 594 35.79 -27.89 -2.65
CA TRP A 594 36.75 -28.65 -1.85
C TRP A 594 38.20 -28.36 -2.28
N ALA A 595 38.53 -28.44 -3.58
CA ALA A 595 39.87 -28.14 -4.10
C ALA A 595 40.29 -26.69 -3.82
N THR A 596 39.36 -25.75 -3.96
CA THR A 596 39.59 -24.32 -3.67
C THR A 596 39.91 -24.10 -2.20
N VAL A 597 39.08 -24.62 -1.29
CA VAL A 597 39.29 -24.49 0.16
C VAL A 597 40.58 -25.18 0.59
N LEU A 598 40.89 -26.35 0.01
CA LEU A 598 42.12 -27.07 0.32
C LEU A 598 43.36 -26.27 -0.11
N SER A 599 43.30 -25.61 -1.27
CA SER A 599 44.38 -24.73 -1.77
C SER A 599 44.54 -23.48 -0.88
N ASN A 600 43.44 -22.83 -0.49
CA ASN A 600 43.45 -21.69 0.42
C ASN A 600 44.04 -22.06 1.79
N ARG A 601 43.66 -23.23 2.32
CA ARG A 601 44.25 -23.78 3.54
C ARG A 601 45.74 -24.05 3.40
N GLY A 602 46.18 -24.56 2.25
CA GLY A 602 47.59 -24.75 1.93
C GLY A 602 48.37 -23.44 1.99
N ALA A 603 47.85 -22.38 1.36
CA ALA A 603 48.44 -21.05 1.39
C ALA A 603 48.53 -20.48 2.83
N ALA A 604 47.49 -20.66 3.64
CA ALA A 604 47.52 -20.24 5.05
C ALA A 604 48.55 -21.01 5.88
N LYS A 605 48.72 -22.32 5.64
CA LYS A 605 49.77 -23.13 6.25
C LYS A 605 51.18 -22.71 5.82
N MET A 606 51.38 -22.36 4.55
CA MET A 606 52.66 -21.82 4.08
C MET A 606 52.99 -20.50 4.77
N ALA A 607 52.03 -19.57 4.86
CA ALA A 607 52.20 -18.33 5.59
C ALA A 607 52.49 -18.55 7.08
N LEU A 608 51.86 -19.54 7.72
CA LEU A 608 52.19 -19.92 9.09
C LEU A 608 53.62 -20.45 9.21
N ALA A 609 54.05 -21.31 8.28
CA ALA A 609 55.42 -21.83 8.27
C ALA A 609 56.45 -20.69 8.10
N ASP A 610 56.18 -19.74 7.22
CA ASP A 610 57.02 -18.54 7.02
C ASP A 610 57.04 -17.67 8.28
N ALA A 611 55.89 -17.38 8.89
CA ALA A 611 55.81 -16.60 10.12
C ALA A 611 56.49 -17.28 11.33
N VAL A 612 56.46 -18.62 11.41
CA VAL A 612 57.19 -19.40 12.42
C VAL A 612 58.69 -19.24 12.23
N TYR A 613 59.18 -19.32 10.99
CA TYR A 613 60.60 -19.20 10.71
C TYR A 613 61.10 -17.74 10.85
N ALA A 614 60.37 -16.77 10.30
CA ALA A 614 60.68 -15.34 10.35
C ALA A 614 60.71 -14.78 11.79
N ALA A 615 59.99 -15.39 12.73
CA ALA A 615 60.09 -15.05 14.16
C ALA A 615 61.51 -15.20 14.72
N THR A 616 62.40 -15.91 14.01
CA THR A 616 63.81 -16.08 14.38
C THR A 616 64.76 -15.09 13.72
N ASP A 617 64.29 -14.23 12.81
CA ASP A 617 65.15 -13.29 12.06
C ASP A 617 65.94 -12.37 12.97
N MET A 618 65.30 -11.82 14.01
CA MET A 618 65.97 -10.96 15.00
C MET A 618 67.01 -11.72 15.83
N ILE A 619 66.79 -13.01 16.10
CA ILE A 619 67.76 -13.88 16.79
C ILE A 619 68.99 -14.05 15.91
N GLN A 620 68.77 -14.32 14.62
CA GLN A 620 69.84 -14.51 13.64
C GLN A 620 70.64 -13.22 13.41
N VAL A 621 69.97 -12.08 13.23
CA VAL A 621 70.61 -10.77 13.04
C VAL A 621 71.48 -10.40 14.25
N GLU A 622 70.99 -10.62 15.47
CA GLU A 622 71.76 -10.32 16.68
C GLU A 622 72.97 -11.25 16.86
N ALA A 623 72.85 -12.51 16.45
CA ALA A 623 73.98 -13.45 16.43
C ALA A 623 75.05 -13.02 15.40
N LEU A 624 74.65 -12.63 14.20
CA LEU A 624 75.54 -12.11 13.17
C LEU A 624 76.26 -10.82 13.63
N LYS A 625 75.56 -9.90 14.30
CA LYS A 625 76.16 -8.68 14.88
C LYS A 625 77.25 -8.98 15.91
N ARG A 626 77.14 -10.11 16.61
CA ARG A 626 78.16 -10.58 17.57
C ARG A 626 79.29 -11.35 16.91
N GLY A 627 79.27 -11.48 15.58
CA GLY A 627 80.28 -12.20 14.80
C GLY A 627 80.12 -13.71 14.84
N ASP A 628 78.94 -14.25 15.17
CA ASP A 628 78.68 -15.69 15.05
C ASP A 628 78.36 -16.04 13.59
N PRO A 629 79.25 -16.73 12.86
CA PRO A 629 79.02 -17.09 11.46
C PRO A 629 77.97 -18.21 11.30
N ASN A 630 77.51 -18.82 12.40
CA ASN A 630 76.56 -19.94 12.40
C ASN A 630 75.18 -19.57 12.95
N ALA A 631 74.77 -18.30 12.80
CA ALA A 631 73.48 -17.79 13.27
C ALA A 631 72.27 -18.65 12.82
N GLU A 632 72.33 -19.28 11.64
CA GLU A 632 71.28 -20.16 11.10
C GLU A 632 71.18 -21.53 11.81
N ASN A 633 72.18 -21.90 12.62
CA ASN A 633 72.27 -23.19 13.32
C ASN A 633 72.05 -23.08 14.83
N LEU A 634 71.48 -21.97 15.30
CA LEU A 634 71.07 -21.84 16.70
C LEU A 634 69.92 -22.79 17.03
N PRO A 635 69.85 -23.36 18.26
CA PRO A 635 68.81 -24.33 18.63
C PRO A 635 67.38 -23.83 18.38
N GLU A 636 67.11 -22.56 18.64
CA GLU A 636 65.81 -21.92 18.43
C GLU A 636 65.47 -21.80 16.93
N VAL A 637 66.46 -21.46 16.10
CA VAL A 637 66.32 -21.35 14.64
C VAL A 637 66.09 -22.72 14.02
N ILE A 638 66.84 -23.74 14.49
CA ILE A 638 66.64 -25.14 14.06
C ILE A 638 65.24 -25.61 14.43
N ALA A 639 64.79 -25.37 15.66
CA ALA A 639 63.47 -25.80 16.11
C ALA A 639 62.34 -25.14 15.29
N ALA A 640 62.43 -23.84 15.01
CA ALA A 640 61.46 -23.12 14.18
C ALA A 640 61.47 -23.64 12.73
N ARG A 641 62.66 -23.89 12.16
CA ARG A 641 62.82 -24.48 10.83
C ARG A 641 62.21 -25.86 10.75
N ASP A 642 62.48 -26.73 11.73
CA ASP A 642 61.93 -28.09 11.77
C ASP A 642 60.40 -28.06 11.89
N GLN A 643 59.85 -27.16 12.70
CA GLN A 643 58.41 -26.93 12.79
C GLN A 643 57.81 -26.46 11.46
N ALA A 644 58.43 -25.49 10.79
CA ALA A 644 57.99 -25.01 9.48
C ALA A 644 58.02 -26.13 8.43
N VAL A 645 59.07 -26.96 8.41
CA VAL A 645 59.19 -28.12 7.51
C VAL A 645 58.10 -29.16 7.76
N VAL A 646 57.73 -29.41 9.02
CA VAL A 646 56.59 -30.29 9.36
C VAL A 646 55.29 -29.74 8.77
N ILE A 647 55.00 -28.46 8.98
CA ILE A 647 53.79 -27.80 8.46
C ILE A 647 53.74 -27.93 6.92
N LEU A 648 54.83 -27.61 6.21
CA LEU A 648 54.89 -27.71 4.75
C LEU A 648 54.72 -29.15 4.28
N SER A 649 55.30 -30.13 4.98
CA SER A 649 55.18 -31.55 4.63
C SER A 649 53.75 -32.09 4.75
N GLU A 650 52.97 -31.59 5.72
CA GLU A 650 51.54 -31.90 5.82
C GLU A 650 50.76 -31.34 4.62
N VAL A 651 51.12 -30.16 4.13
CA VAL A 651 50.48 -29.56 2.94
C VAL A 651 50.81 -30.39 1.71
N VAL A 652 52.09 -30.77 1.49
CA VAL A 652 52.48 -31.64 0.37
C VAL A 652 51.68 -32.95 0.40
N THR A 653 51.58 -33.60 1.56
CA THR A 653 50.83 -34.85 1.73
C THR A 653 49.34 -34.66 1.41
N SER A 654 48.75 -33.55 1.84
CA SER A 654 47.34 -33.22 1.58
C SER A 654 47.09 -32.97 0.08
N MET A 655 48.01 -32.26 -0.59
CA MET A 655 47.92 -32.00 -2.03
C MET A 655 48.14 -33.26 -2.86
N ASP A 656 49.11 -34.10 -2.50
CA ASP A 656 49.34 -35.40 -3.14
C ASP A 656 48.07 -36.26 -3.08
N ALA A 657 47.46 -36.37 -1.90
CA ALA A 657 46.19 -37.09 -1.74
C ALA A 657 45.08 -36.50 -2.62
N ALA A 658 45.02 -35.17 -2.73
CA ALA A 658 43.97 -34.52 -3.50
C ALA A 658 44.11 -34.70 -5.02
N LEU A 659 45.35 -34.67 -5.51
CA LEU A 659 45.68 -34.89 -6.92
C LEU A 659 45.44 -36.34 -7.38
N LEU A 660 45.35 -37.30 -6.45
CA LEU A 660 44.88 -38.67 -6.76
C LEU A 660 43.37 -38.73 -7.03
N VAL A 661 42.59 -37.83 -6.42
CA VAL A 661 41.13 -37.80 -6.54
C VAL A 661 40.68 -36.96 -7.74
N ARG A 662 41.49 -35.97 -8.14
CA ARG A 662 41.21 -35.06 -9.25
C ARG A 662 42.31 -35.20 -10.31
N SER A 663 42.00 -35.81 -11.45
CA SER A 663 42.97 -35.97 -12.52
C SER A 663 43.01 -34.74 -13.45
N LYS A 664 44.18 -34.50 -14.07
CA LYS A 664 44.37 -33.49 -15.12
C LYS A 664 43.39 -33.66 -16.30
N ALA A 665 43.02 -34.91 -16.62
CA ALA A 665 42.14 -35.22 -17.74
C ALA A 665 40.69 -34.79 -17.47
N ASP A 666 40.24 -34.92 -16.22
CA ASP A 666 38.85 -34.64 -15.86
C ASP A 666 38.62 -33.17 -15.52
N ASN A 667 39.59 -32.51 -14.87
CA ASN A 667 39.46 -31.14 -14.38
C ASN A 667 40.80 -30.39 -14.48
N PRO A 668 41.25 -30.01 -15.69
CA PRO A 668 42.61 -29.52 -15.91
C PRO A 668 42.93 -28.24 -15.13
N LEU A 669 41.99 -27.28 -15.04
CA LEU A 669 42.22 -26.01 -14.34
C LEU A 669 42.32 -26.20 -12.81
N ASP A 670 41.38 -26.94 -12.21
CA ASP A 670 41.41 -27.23 -10.77
C ASP A 670 42.65 -28.04 -10.39
N TRP A 671 43.00 -29.02 -11.23
CA TRP A 671 44.23 -29.79 -11.07
C TRP A 671 45.46 -28.89 -11.12
N SER A 672 45.53 -27.96 -12.08
CA SER A 672 46.62 -27.01 -12.22
C SER A 672 46.73 -26.08 -11.01
N MET A 673 45.60 -25.61 -10.46
CA MET A 673 45.57 -24.82 -9.23
C MET A 673 46.16 -25.58 -8.04
N MET A 674 45.72 -26.83 -7.81
CA MET A 674 46.26 -27.65 -6.72
C MET A 674 47.74 -28.00 -6.94
N GLN A 675 48.15 -28.27 -8.18
CA GLN A 675 49.56 -28.49 -8.53
C GLN A 675 50.41 -27.24 -8.29
N HIS A 676 49.89 -26.05 -8.57
CA HIS A 676 50.57 -24.79 -8.31
C HIS A 676 50.81 -24.58 -6.82
N THR A 677 49.81 -24.83 -5.96
CA THR A 677 49.99 -24.80 -4.51
C THR A 677 51.03 -25.84 -4.06
N ARG A 678 50.93 -27.08 -4.55
CA ARG A 678 51.89 -28.15 -4.24
C ARG A 678 53.32 -27.77 -4.64
N ALA A 679 53.52 -27.22 -5.84
CA ALA A 679 54.83 -26.79 -6.32
C ALA A 679 55.42 -25.68 -5.45
N SER A 680 54.59 -24.73 -5.03
CA SER A 680 55.01 -23.62 -4.17
C SER A 680 55.43 -24.12 -2.78
N VAL A 681 54.68 -25.04 -2.18
CA VAL A 681 55.03 -25.66 -0.89
C VAL A 681 56.34 -26.45 -0.98
N LEU A 682 56.55 -27.19 -2.07
CA LEU A 682 57.79 -27.93 -2.30
C LEU A 682 58.99 -26.98 -2.47
N ALA A 683 58.81 -25.87 -3.18
CA ALA A 683 59.86 -24.86 -3.31
C ALA A 683 60.22 -24.23 -1.95
N ASP A 684 59.24 -23.86 -1.14
CA ASP A 684 59.48 -23.30 0.19
C ASP A 684 60.14 -24.31 1.14
N ARG A 685 59.73 -25.58 1.09
CA ARG A 685 60.37 -26.66 1.86
C ARG A 685 61.80 -26.90 1.39
N GLY A 686 62.04 -26.87 0.08
CA GLY A 686 63.36 -26.96 -0.53
C GLY A 686 64.27 -25.82 -0.07
N LYS A 687 63.76 -24.60 0.03
CA LYS A 687 64.47 -23.42 0.55
C LYS A 687 64.87 -23.61 2.01
N LEU A 688 63.95 -24.06 2.87
CA LEU A 688 64.24 -24.28 4.29
C LEU A 688 65.23 -25.43 4.51
N THR A 689 65.16 -26.48 3.70
CA THR A 689 65.97 -27.71 3.90
C THR A 689 67.23 -27.75 3.03
N ASN A 690 67.43 -26.77 2.15
CA ASN A 690 68.45 -26.79 1.09
C ASN A 690 68.42 -28.10 0.28
N SER A 691 67.22 -28.56 -0.12
CA SER A 691 66.99 -29.85 -0.79
C SER A 691 66.86 -29.70 -2.31
N PRO A 692 67.85 -30.13 -3.12
CA PRO A 692 67.74 -30.13 -4.58
C PRO A 692 66.60 -31.04 -5.10
N ASP A 693 66.27 -32.10 -4.36
CA ASP A 693 65.20 -33.04 -4.74
C ASP A 693 63.82 -32.36 -4.64
N ASP A 694 63.58 -31.59 -3.58
CA ASP A 694 62.32 -30.83 -3.42
C ASP A 694 62.17 -29.78 -4.52
N PHE A 695 63.26 -29.09 -4.86
CA PHE A 695 63.27 -28.16 -5.98
C PHE A 695 63.01 -28.86 -7.32
N ALA A 696 63.60 -30.03 -7.55
CA ALA A 696 63.35 -30.80 -8.77
C ALA A 696 61.87 -31.23 -8.89
N LEU A 697 61.25 -31.63 -7.77
CA LEU A 697 59.82 -31.94 -7.72
C LEU A 697 58.95 -30.70 -7.95
N ALA A 698 59.32 -29.55 -7.38
CA ALA A 698 58.62 -28.28 -7.60
C ALA A 698 58.72 -27.81 -9.07
N ILE A 699 59.91 -27.89 -9.67
CA ILE A 699 60.15 -27.57 -11.09
C ILE A 699 59.28 -28.45 -11.99
N ALA A 700 59.24 -29.75 -11.75
CA ALA A 700 58.39 -30.67 -12.51
C ALA A 700 56.90 -30.30 -12.39
N ALA A 701 56.44 -30.00 -11.17
CA ALA A 701 55.05 -29.61 -10.93
C ALA A 701 54.69 -28.26 -11.58
N TYR A 702 55.57 -27.25 -11.56
CA TYR A 702 55.32 -26.00 -12.26
C TYR A 702 55.32 -26.15 -13.78
N ARG A 703 56.19 -26.99 -14.35
CA ARG A 703 56.14 -27.31 -15.79
C ARG A 703 54.80 -27.95 -16.16
N ASP A 704 54.30 -28.82 -15.29
CA ASP A 704 52.97 -29.40 -15.41
C ASP A 704 51.85 -28.34 -15.38
N VAL A 705 51.94 -27.35 -14.48
CA VAL A 705 51.03 -26.19 -14.41
C VAL A 705 51.05 -25.39 -15.72
N LEU A 706 52.23 -25.09 -16.26
CA LEU A 706 52.42 -24.34 -17.50
C LEU A 706 52.06 -25.12 -18.77
N SER A 707 51.81 -26.42 -18.65
CA SER A 707 51.24 -27.21 -19.75
C SER A 707 49.71 -27.12 -19.82
N VAL A 708 49.06 -26.58 -18.78
CA VAL A 708 47.61 -26.35 -18.72
C VAL A 708 47.29 -24.88 -18.97
N TYR A 709 47.96 -23.97 -18.24
CA TYR A 709 47.85 -22.54 -18.50
C TYR A 709 48.65 -22.20 -19.74
N ASP A 710 48.07 -21.44 -20.67
CA ASP A 710 48.73 -20.96 -21.88
C ASP A 710 48.72 -19.44 -21.95
N LYS A 711 49.64 -18.89 -22.77
CA LYS A 711 49.88 -17.45 -22.89
C LYS A 711 48.77 -16.68 -23.58
N GLU A 712 47.96 -17.35 -24.41
CA GLU A 712 46.91 -16.70 -25.19
C GLU A 712 45.60 -16.59 -24.40
N ARG A 713 45.25 -17.64 -23.66
CA ARG A 713 43.97 -17.78 -22.96
C ARG A 713 44.06 -17.45 -21.48
N THR A 714 45.21 -17.72 -20.87
CA THR A 714 45.45 -17.53 -19.43
C THR A 714 46.79 -16.83 -19.16
N PRO A 715 47.06 -15.66 -19.78
CA PRO A 715 48.36 -14.99 -19.69
C PRO A 715 48.78 -14.70 -18.25
N VAL A 716 47.84 -14.29 -17.38
CA VAL A 716 48.12 -13.98 -15.97
C VAL A 716 48.53 -15.23 -15.20
N GLN A 717 47.77 -16.32 -15.29
CA GLN A 717 48.09 -17.58 -14.61
C GLN A 717 49.39 -18.18 -15.13
N TRP A 718 49.63 -18.07 -16.44
CA TRP A 718 50.88 -18.49 -17.06
C TRP A 718 52.07 -17.68 -16.52
N THR A 719 51.98 -16.35 -16.51
CA THR A 719 53.02 -15.45 -15.99
C THR A 719 53.33 -15.72 -14.52
N THR A 720 52.31 -15.94 -13.69
CA THR A 720 52.49 -16.30 -12.27
C THR A 720 53.20 -17.64 -12.11
N GLY A 721 52.77 -18.66 -12.85
CA GLY A 721 53.42 -19.98 -12.83
C GLY A 721 54.88 -19.92 -13.33
N ALA A 722 55.14 -19.17 -14.41
CA ALA A 722 56.45 -19.01 -15.02
C ALA A 722 57.42 -18.25 -14.12
N THR A 723 56.95 -17.19 -13.46
CA THR A 723 57.77 -16.41 -12.52
C THR A 723 58.13 -17.23 -11.28
N ASN A 724 57.20 -18.03 -10.76
CA ASN A 724 57.48 -18.92 -9.64
C ASN A 724 58.46 -20.04 -10.05
N LEU A 725 58.26 -20.65 -11.21
CA LEU A 725 59.19 -21.63 -11.79
C LEU A 725 60.60 -21.04 -11.95
N ALA A 726 60.74 -19.83 -12.49
CA ALA A 726 62.02 -19.15 -12.62
C ALA A 726 62.71 -18.95 -11.26
N GLY A 727 61.95 -18.56 -10.23
CA GLY A 727 62.46 -18.47 -8.86
C GLY A 727 62.94 -19.81 -8.30
N THR A 728 62.22 -20.89 -8.55
CA THR A 728 62.60 -22.26 -8.13
C THR A 728 63.83 -22.76 -8.89
N LEU A 729 63.89 -22.56 -10.20
CA LEU A 729 65.04 -22.89 -11.05
C LEU A 729 66.31 -22.16 -10.60
N ARG A 730 66.17 -20.87 -10.26
CA ARG A 730 67.26 -20.07 -9.69
C ARG A 730 67.80 -20.68 -8.39
N GLN A 731 66.93 -20.99 -7.43
CA GLN A 731 67.35 -21.58 -6.15
C GLN A 731 67.99 -22.96 -6.34
N TYR A 732 67.41 -23.80 -7.21
CA TYR A 732 67.99 -25.08 -7.60
C TYR A 732 69.41 -24.92 -8.16
N ALA A 733 69.59 -23.99 -9.12
CA ALA A 733 70.86 -23.72 -9.76
C ALA A 733 71.93 -23.18 -8.81
N VAL A 734 71.56 -22.35 -7.83
CA VAL A 734 72.51 -21.84 -6.84
C VAL A 734 73.13 -22.99 -6.03
N LEU A 735 72.34 -24.00 -5.69
CA LEU A 735 72.79 -25.20 -4.96
C LEU A 735 73.56 -26.19 -5.84
N THR A 736 73.09 -26.44 -7.06
CA THR A 736 73.64 -27.47 -7.96
C THR A 736 74.71 -26.96 -8.92
N LYS A 737 74.87 -25.63 -9.01
CA LYS A 737 75.69 -24.92 -10.01
C LYS A 737 75.25 -25.19 -11.45
N ASP A 738 73.96 -25.47 -11.67
CA ASP A 738 73.41 -25.73 -13.00
C ASP A 738 73.10 -24.44 -13.79
N LEU A 739 73.97 -24.11 -14.75
CA LEU A 739 73.80 -22.95 -15.62
C LEU A 739 72.56 -23.04 -16.53
N ALA A 740 72.14 -24.26 -16.93
CA ALA A 740 71.00 -24.42 -17.83
C ALA A 740 69.68 -24.01 -17.16
N SER A 741 69.53 -24.31 -15.86
CA SER A 741 68.38 -23.84 -15.07
C SER A 741 68.33 -22.31 -14.95
N LEU A 742 69.47 -21.62 -14.89
CA LEU A 742 69.51 -20.15 -14.87
C LEU A 742 69.17 -19.55 -16.23
N ASP A 743 69.60 -20.19 -17.33
CA ASP A 743 69.20 -19.79 -18.69
C ASP A 743 67.67 -19.93 -18.87
N GLU A 744 67.09 -21.07 -18.48
CA GLU A 744 65.64 -21.28 -18.51
C GLU A 744 64.88 -20.27 -17.63
N ALA A 745 65.41 -19.96 -16.44
CA ALA A 745 64.81 -18.97 -15.55
C ALA A 745 64.80 -17.56 -16.16
N ALA A 746 65.89 -17.16 -16.83
CA ALA A 746 65.97 -15.88 -17.53
C ALA A 746 64.97 -15.83 -18.69
N ASP A 747 64.92 -16.86 -19.53
CA ASP A 747 63.98 -16.97 -20.65
C ASP A 747 62.52 -16.87 -20.19
N LEU A 748 62.15 -17.52 -19.08
CA LEU A 748 60.78 -17.48 -18.53
C LEU A 748 60.41 -16.07 -18.03
N LEU A 749 61.36 -15.35 -17.44
CA LEU A 749 61.14 -13.97 -16.98
C LEU A 749 61.02 -13.01 -18.16
N GLU A 750 61.85 -13.14 -19.20
CA GLU A 750 61.72 -12.33 -20.42
C GLU A 750 60.37 -12.53 -21.10
N GLN A 751 59.89 -13.78 -21.17
CA GLN A 751 58.56 -14.09 -21.70
C GLN A 751 57.44 -13.48 -20.83
N SER A 752 57.59 -13.52 -19.50
CA SER A 752 56.65 -12.93 -18.54
C SER A 752 56.60 -11.39 -18.66
N ILE A 753 57.76 -10.76 -18.84
CA ILE A 753 57.89 -9.31 -19.07
C ILE A 753 57.17 -8.91 -20.36
N ALA A 754 57.33 -9.66 -21.44
CA ALA A 754 56.66 -9.38 -22.71
C ALA A 754 55.12 -9.46 -22.61
N LEU A 755 54.60 -10.26 -21.68
CA LEU A 755 53.17 -10.39 -21.40
C LEU A 755 52.65 -9.40 -20.34
N THR A 756 53.53 -8.62 -19.71
CA THR A 756 53.19 -7.70 -18.62
C THR A 756 53.60 -6.28 -19.01
N PRO A 757 52.75 -5.53 -19.73
CA PRO A 757 53.11 -4.19 -20.22
C PRO A 757 53.34 -3.22 -19.06
N ARG A 758 54.42 -2.43 -19.14
CA ARG A 758 54.80 -1.43 -18.12
C ARG A 758 53.68 -0.43 -17.83
N ASP A 759 52.93 -0.02 -18.85
CA ASP A 759 51.83 0.94 -18.76
C ASP A 759 50.62 0.38 -18.00
N LEU A 760 50.40 -0.93 -18.05
CA LEU A 760 49.30 -1.59 -17.36
C LEU A 760 49.68 -2.05 -15.95
N SER A 761 50.93 -2.45 -15.71
CA SER A 761 51.38 -2.98 -14.42
C SER A 761 52.84 -2.59 -14.14
N PRO A 762 53.12 -1.31 -13.85
CA PRO A 762 54.49 -0.80 -13.76
C PRO A 762 55.32 -1.46 -12.65
N LEU A 763 54.72 -1.74 -11.49
CA LEU A 763 55.41 -2.36 -10.36
C LEU A 763 55.73 -3.84 -10.63
N ASP A 764 54.78 -4.61 -11.18
CA ASP A 764 55.01 -6.01 -11.54
C ASP A 764 56.08 -6.13 -12.64
N TRP A 765 56.05 -5.22 -13.60
CA TRP A 765 57.07 -5.11 -14.66
C TRP A 765 58.47 -4.86 -14.05
N ALA A 766 58.59 -3.89 -13.14
CA ALA A 766 59.86 -3.60 -12.46
C ALA A 766 60.35 -4.76 -11.58
N LEU A 767 59.43 -5.43 -10.89
CA LEU A 767 59.73 -6.62 -10.09
C LEU A 767 60.25 -7.78 -10.96
N MET A 768 59.69 -7.99 -12.14
CA MET A 768 60.18 -9.01 -13.08
C MET A 768 61.60 -8.70 -13.57
N TYR A 769 61.90 -7.44 -13.89
CA TYR A 769 63.28 -7.02 -14.21
C TYR A 769 64.23 -7.19 -13.04
N THR A 770 63.79 -6.91 -11.81
CA THR A 770 64.59 -7.16 -10.60
C THR A 770 64.88 -8.65 -10.43
N LYS A 771 63.87 -9.53 -10.62
CA LYS A 771 64.05 -10.99 -10.59
C LYS A 771 65.01 -11.46 -11.69
N LEU A 772 64.90 -10.90 -12.91
CA LEU A 772 65.79 -11.21 -14.02
C LEU A 772 67.24 -10.82 -13.69
N GLY A 773 67.44 -9.62 -13.15
CA GLY A 773 68.73 -9.16 -12.66
C GLY A 773 69.33 -10.12 -11.62
N SER A 774 68.53 -10.63 -10.69
CA SER A 774 68.98 -11.60 -9.68
C SER A 774 69.33 -12.96 -10.26
N VAL A 775 68.59 -13.46 -11.25
CA VAL A 775 68.95 -14.69 -11.99
C VAL A 775 70.29 -14.51 -12.69
N LEU A 776 70.49 -13.38 -13.37
CA LEU A 776 71.74 -13.07 -14.06
C LEU A 776 72.91 -12.85 -13.08
N SER A 777 72.66 -12.26 -11.91
CA SER A 777 73.67 -12.12 -10.84
C SER A 777 74.12 -13.48 -10.29
N ASP A 778 73.19 -14.41 -10.07
CA ASP A 778 73.54 -15.76 -9.63
C ASP A 778 74.26 -16.55 -10.73
N ARG A 779 73.93 -16.29 -12.01
CA ARG A 779 74.69 -16.82 -13.15
C ARG A 779 76.11 -16.28 -13.19
N LEU A 780 76.29 -14.96 -12.99
CA LEU A 780 77.60 -14.32 -12.89
C LEU A 780 78.48 -14.99 -11.82
N ALA A 781 77.90 -15.34 -10.67
CA ALA A 781 78.63 -16.02 -9.60
C ALA A 781 79.15 -17.41 -9.99
N ILE A 782 78.66 -18.01 -11.08
CA ILE A 782 79.08 -19.31 -11.60
C ILE A 782 79.99 -19.16 -12.83
N ASP A 783 79.63 -18.29 -13.78
CA ASP A 783 80.33 -18.16 -15.08
C ASP A 783 81.45 -17.10 -15.08
N GLY A 784 81.42 -16.13 -14.14
CA GLY A 784 82.36 -15.01 -14.08
C GLY A 784 82.33 -14.07 -15.29
N SER A 785 81.28 -14.11 -16.11
CA SER A 785 81.19 -13.44 -17.40
C SER A 785 80.88 -11.95 -17.27
N ALA A 786 81.74 -11.11 -17.86
CA ALA A 786 81.51 -9.67 -17.94
C ALA A 786 80.20 -9.33 -18.67
N ALA A 787 79.84 -10.08 -19.72
CA ALA A 787 78.58 -9.89 -20.43
C ALA A 787 77.36 -10.20 -19.55
N THR A 788 77.46 -11.23 -18.70
CA THR A 788 76.40 -11.60 -17.74
C THR A 788 76.27 -10.52 -16.67
N ALA A 789 77.39 -9.97 -16.17
CA ALA A 789 77.39 -8.84 -15.25
C ALA A 789 76.71 -7.60 -15.84
N ASP A 790 77.06 -7.25 -17.08
CA ASP A 790 76.51 -6.07 -17.77
C ASP A 790 75.00 -6.25 -18.04
N ALA A 791 74.55 -7.47 -18.38
CA ALA A 791 73.12 -7.79 -18.54
C ALA A 791 72.36 -7.71 -17.21
N SER A 792 72.93 -8.19 -16.10
CA SER A 792 72.33 -8.08 -14.76
C SER A 792 72.16 -6.60 -14.36
N LEU A 793 73.20 -5.78 -14.54
CA LEU A 793 73.15 -4.34 -14.28
C LEU A 793 72.12 -3.63 -15.15
N ALA A 794 72.00 -4.01 -16.43
CA ALA A 794 71.00 -3.46 -17.34
C ALA A 794 69.57 -3.78 -16.86
N ALA A 795 69.32 -5.02 -16.43
CA ALA A 795 68.01 -5.42 -15.89
C ALA A 795 67.65 -4.61 -14.63
N TYR A 796 68.58 -4.47 -13.68
CA TYR A 796 68.35 -3.65 -12.49
C TYR A 796 68.14 -2.16 -12.82
N THR A 797 68.91 -1.62 -13.77
CA THR A 797 68.75 -0.23 -14.23
C THR A 797 67.39 -0.03 -14.91
N THR A 798 66.88 -1.04 -15.60
CA THR A 798 65.55 -1.00 -16.21
C THR A 798 64.44 -0.98 -15.15
N ALA A 799 64.58 -1.77 -14.07
CA ALA A 799 63.65 -1.74 -12.95
C ALA A 799 63.61 -0.37 -12.23
N GLU A 800 64.76 0.32 -12.18
CA GLU A 800 64.90 1.66 -11.58
C GLU A 800 64.10 2.75 -12.31
N GLU A 801 63.66 2.52 -13.55
CA GLU A 801 62.77 3.45 -14.25
C GLU A 801 61.38 3.57 -13.61
N VAL A 802 61.03 2.65 -12.70
CA VAL A 802 59.76 2.63 -11.97
C VAL A 802 60.00 2.67 -10.46
N THR A 803 60.88 1.83 -9.94
CA THR A 803 61.24 1.81 -8.52
C THR A 803 62.19 2.97 -8.26
N THR A 804 61.67 4.11 -7.78
CA THR A 804 62.42 5.34 -7.52
C THR A 804 62.59 5.58 -6.01
N PRO A 805 63.62 6.34 -5.56
CA PRO A 805 63.82 6.57 -4.14
C PRO A 805 62.69 7.42 -3.51
N GLU A 806 62.03 8.27 -4.29
CA GLU A 806 60.89 9.07 -3.82
C GLU A 806 59.60 8.25 -3.68
N ALA A 807 59.40 7.22 -4.50
CA ALA A 807 58.19 6.39 -4.49
C ALA A 807 58.33 5.15 -3.59
N GLU A 808 59.47 4.47 -3.68
CA GLU A 808 59.72 3.17 -3.05
C GLU A 808 61.14 3.12 -2.44
N PRO A 809 61.44 3.90 -1.39
CA PRO A 809 62.81 4.09 -0.89
C PRO A 809 63.50 2.78 -0.46
N ALA A 810 62.76 1.84 0.14
CA ALA A 810 63.32 0.57 0.62
C ALA A 810 63.63 -0.41 -0.53
N ASP A 811 62.74 -0.52 -1.51
CA ASP A 811 62.97 -1.38 -2.67
C ASP A 811 64.02 -0.78 -3.62
N TRP A 812 64.06 0.55 -3.72
CA TRP A 812 65.15 1.25 -4.40
C TRP A 812 66.50 1.04 -3.69
N GLU A 813 66.58 1.15 -2.37
CA GLU A 813 67.81 0.83 -1.60
C GLU A 813 68.31 -0.59 -1.93
N ARG A 814 67.39 -1.57 -1.91
CA ARG A 814 67.70 -2.98 -2.23
C ARG A 814 68.19 -3.14 -3.67
N LEU A 815 67.55 -2.45 -4.62
CA LEU A 815 67.96 -2.46 -6.02
C LEU A 815 69.36 -1.89 -6.23
N GLN A 816 69.70 -0.78 -5.56
CA GLN A 816 71.05 -0.23 -5.58
C GLN A 816 72.06 -1.18 -4.94
N LEU A 817 71.71 -1.82 -3.82
CA LEU A 817 72.55 -2.82 -3.18
C LEU A 817 72.87 -3.98 -4.15
N TYR A 818 71.89 -4.48 -4.89
CA TYR A 818 72.11 -5.53 -5.90
C TYR A 818 73.06 -5.07 -7.00
N LYS A 819 72.92 -3.84 -7.50
CA LYS A 819 73.85 -3.29 -8.50
C LYS A 819 75.28 -3.19 -7.97
N VAL A 820 75.46 -2.74 -6.72
CA VAL A 820 76.77 -2.68 -6.08
C VAL A 820 77.36 -4.08 -5.90
N GLN A 821 76.55 -5.07 -5.49
CA GLN A 821 76.99 -6.46 -5.37
C GLN A 821 77.45 -7.06 -6.71
N VAL A 822 76.75 -6.79 -7.81
CA VAL A 822 77.16 -7.24 -9.15
C VAL A 822 78.51 -6.63 -9.55
N LEU A 823 78.67 -5.31 -9.37
CA LEU A 823 79.93 -4.60 -9.67
C LEU A 823 81.10 -5.13 -8.82
N PHE A 824 80.83 -5.40 -7.54
CA PHE A 824 81.80 -6.01 -6.63
C PHE A 824 82.19 -7.43 -7.08
N ALA A 825 81.20 -8.27 -7.40
CA ALA A 825 81.38 -9.67 -7.76
C ALA A 825 82.24 -9.85 -9.03
N ILE A 826 82.11 -8.96 -10.01
CA ILE A 826 82.94 -8.98 -11.23
C ILE A 826 84.25 -8.20 -11.06
N GLY A 827 84.25 -7.13 -10.26
CA GLY A 827 85.40 -6.22 -10.10
C GLY A 827 86.52 -6.79 -9.24
N VAL A 828 86.20 -7.47 -8.13
CA VAL A 828 87.22 -8.02 -7.22
C VAL A 828 88.06 -9.13 -7.88
N PRO A 829 87.48 -10.16 -8.52
CA PRO A 829 88.27 -11.25 -9.12
C PRO A 829 89.16 -10.79 -10.27
N SER A 830 88.71 -9.77 -11.02
CA SER A 830 89.42 -9.21 -12.16
C SER A 830 90.39 -8.07 -11.79
N MET A 831 90.37 -7.62 -10.52
CA MET A 831 91.05 -6.41 -10.07
C MET A 831 90.70 -5.18 -10.93
N ASP A 832 89.45 -5.12 -11.44
CA ASP A 832 88.96 -4.02 -12.28
C ASP A 832 88.62 -2.82 -11.39
N ARG A 833 89.60 -1.92 -11.26
CA ARG A 833 89.47 -0.67 -10.51
C ARG A 833 88.29 0.16 -10.98
N ALA A 834 87.98 0.19 -12.28
CA ALA A 834 86.89 1.02 -12.81
C ALA A 834 85.53 0.51 -12.32
N ARG A 835 85.30 -0.80 -12.34
CA ARG A 835 84.06 -1.40 -11.81
C ARG A 835 83.93 -1.27 -10.30
N LEU A 836 85.05 -1.39 -9.56
CA LEU A 836 85.05 -1.18 -8.11
C LEU A 836 84.85 0.30 -7.73
N GLN A 837 85.35 1.23 -8.54
CA GLN A 837 85.07 2.66 -8.36
C GLN A 837 83.60 2.95 -8.63
N GLN A 838 83.00 2.37 -9.68
CA GLN A 838 81.56 2.47 -9.92
C GLN A 838 80.74 1.93 -8.74
N ALA A 839 81.16 0.80 -8.14
CA ALA A 839 80.52 0.23 -6.96
C ALA A 839 80.55 1.20 -5.77
N TYR A 840 81.72 1.82 -5.52
CA TYR A 840 81.90 2.82 -4.47
C TYR A 840 81.03 4.06 -4.72
N ASP A 841 81.13 4.65 -5.91
CA ASP A 841 80.39 5.87 -6.27
C ASP A 841 78.88 5.64 -6.15
N LEU A 842 78.40 4.47 -6.61
CA LEU A 842 76.99 4.09 -6.51
C LEU A 842 76.54 3.92 -5.06
N ALA A 843 77.33 3.24 -4.23
CA ALA A 843 77.01 3.05 -2.82
C ALA A 843 76.96 4.40 -2.06
N THR A 844 77.94 5.27 -2.28
CA THR A 844 78.00 6.60 -1.65
C THR A 844 76.86 7.50 -2.11
N ALA A 845 76.56 7.54 -3.42
CA ALA A 845 75.45 8.32 -3.95
C ALA A 845 74.10 7.82 -3.45
N SER A 846 73.91 6.49 -3.39
CA SER A 846 72.67 5.89 -2.90
C SER A 846 72.43 6.18 -1.43
N LYS A 847 73.47 6.06 -0.60
CA LYS A 847 73.42 6.44 0.81
C LYS A 847 73.03 7.92 0.99
N ALA A 848 73.73 8.83 0.29
CA ALA A 848 73.46 10.26 0.38
C ALA A 848 72.02 10.60 -0.03
N LYS A 849 71.47 9.91 -1.05
CA LYS A 849 70.10 10.11 -1.51
C LYS A 849 69.06 9.63 -0.49
N LEU A 850 69.28 8.50 0.17
CA LEU A 850 68.39 8.01 1.25
C LEU A 850 68.43 8.95 2.48
N GLU A 851 69.61 9.46 2.83
CA GLU A 851 69.78 10.46 3.88
C GLU A 851 69.05 11.78 3.56
N GLU A 852 69.13 12.26 2.31
CA GLU A 852 68.41 13.45 1.84
C GLU A 852 66.88 13.29 2.01
N LEU A 853 66.36 12.11 1.68
CA LEU A 853 64.93 11.80 1.78
C LEU A 853 64.49 11.47 3.21
N ASN A 854 65.42 11.43 4.17
CA ASN A 854 65.18 10.97 5.54
C ASN A 854 64.50 9.58 5.55
N ALA A 855 64.85 8.74 4.58
CA ALA A 855 64.31 7.40 4.42
C ALA A 855 65.04 6.43 5.38
N PRO A 856 64.33 5.46 6.00
CA PRO A 856 64.96 4.46 6.85
C PRO A 856 65.83 3.54 5.99
N ALA A 857 67.15 3.79 5.97
CA ALA A 857 68.13 2.91 5.35
C ALA A 857 68.53 1.79 6.31
N ALA A 858 68.69 0.57 5.82
CA ALA A 858 69.08 -0.59 6.63
C ALA A 858 70.58 -0.60 7.02
N GLY A 859 71.32 0.46 6.67
CA GLY A 859 72.74 0.62 7.03
C GLY A 859 73.68 -0.27 6.23
N PHE A 860 73.20 -0.90 5.14
CA PHE A 860 74.04 -1.76 4.29
C PHE A 860 75.22 -0.99 3.69
N PHE A 861 74.98 0.22 3.20
CA PHE A 861 76.03 1.08 2.65
C PHE A 861 77.06 1.51 3.70
N ASP A 862 76.69 1.62 4.98
CA ASP A 862 77.62 1.93 6.07
C ASP A 862 78.68 0.85 6.27
N GLN A 863 78.33 -0.41 5.98
CA GLN A 863 79.25 -1.54 6.06
C GLN A 863 80.07 -1.71 4.77
N MET A 864 79.45 -1.44 3.62
CA MET A 864 80.08 -1.69 2.32
C MET A 864 81.05 -0.61 1.86
N ILE A 865 80.74 0.67 2.10
CA ILE A 865 81.57 1.80 1.65
C ILE A 865 83.01 1.70 2.19
N PRO A 866 83.25 1.44 3.49
CA PRO A 866 84.61 1.30 4.02
C PRO A 866 85.38 0.13 3.37
N THR A 867 84.70 -0.99 3.13
CA THR A 867 85.29 -2.17 2.49
C THR A 867 85.72 -1.85 1.05
N LEU A 868 84.89 -1.14 0.29
CA LEU A 868 85.21 -0.71 -1.07
C LEU A 868 86.37 0.30 -1.09
N GLU A 869 86.42 1.22 -0.13
CA GLU A 869 87.51 2.20 0.02
C GLU A 869 88.85 1.52 0.30
N GLU A 870 88.89 0.55 1.20
CA GLU A 870 90.11 -0.24 1.50
C GLU A 870 90.61 -1.01 0.27
N ILE A 871 89.69 -1.61 -0.50
CA ILE A 871 90.05 -2.35 -1.73
C ILE A 871 90.60 -1.40 -2.80
N LEU A 872 89.96 -0.25 -3.02
CA LEU A 872 90.40 0.74 -4.01
C LEU A 872 91.78 1.33 -3.67
N ALA A 873 92.09 1.48 -2.38
CA ALA A 873 93.39 1.99 -1.91
C ALA A 873 94.58 1.07 -2.22
N VAL A 874 94.34 -0.25 -2.36
CA VAL A 874 95.40 -1.24 -2.64
C VAL A 874 95.54 -1.61 -4.12
N LEU A 875 94.60 -1.19 -4.96
CA LEU A 875 94.71 -1.36 -6.40
C LEU A 875 95.63 -0.28 -7.01
N PRO A 876 96.41 -0.59 -8.06
CA PRO A 876 97.17 0.41 -8.79
C PRO A 876 96.23 1.40 -9.50
N GLU A 877 96.62 2.67 -9.59
CA GLU A 877 95.86 3.72 -10.31
C GLU A 877 95.73 3.46 -11.81
#